data_AF-A0A951TAV7-F1
#
_entry.id   AF-A0A951TAV7-F1
#
_cell.length_a   1.000
_cell.length_b   1.000
_cell.length_c   1.000
_cell.angle_alpha   90.00
_cell.angle_beta   90.00
_cell.angle_gamma   90.00
#
_symmetry.space_group_name_H-M   'P 1'
#
loop_
_entity.id
_entity.type
_entity.pdbx_description
1 polymer ?
#
loop_
_entity_poly.entity_id
_entity_poly.type
_entity_poly.pdbx_seq_one_letter_code
_entity_poly.pdbx_strand_id
1 'polypeptide(L)'
;MTPPARIVRAAGAFALLLSAVCAAMVTGCAGGAPPVPERLVPDEHASGDGQAALHGTALPQPFRVVAEGPVEPGLLGGKGSRRAAGGVKVRYEVENPRTGAVFESSGGPVADVAADAGGCAGARLILGRWSGDVWVRASLPDFPAVKPVRLRTIGGVERIGEDLETATEGTIEQIGVRLQQPDGSPARGIEVFFRVEGGKSRDSSLKDKRVLTDAEGVAVTSWKLGRSVGQYFACVDINDNREDVSLQERFDVLALEFEAMAMNKTQLTLMLIGGLAIFIFGMTIMSKGLQRMADRKLKSVLHFMTQNRLFAVLAGTVITGAIQSSSAMTVMLIGFVNAGMINLTQAIGVVFGANIGTTVTAQLIAFKLDDLAPPAIAVGLLLSSMAKQPKWRALGESVMGFGLLFLGMTMMSDVLKPLRYSPEFIAWFRFFDCTPTEAHGMMPIVPTLMSIVIATAMTCVIQSSSATVGIVLALCSQGIISFYTAVPLILGDNIGTTITANLAALNANRDAKRVALAHTFFNLIGTMYMFALFFVPIWDGKPLFLGFVDWITPGEVFSEHPENLMRHAANAHTAFNGINVLVFLPFAGLLARFCQWIVPKGETEHETVLQYLEPKLLQAPTIALEQAVREVVFMVRKGQKSMNQSCELFARHDEHLADLVVKREQLIDRLQREIIEYLVELSRRELEPSVSALIPKMIHVVNDAERLGDHAEEMVQVYWIMKESDDFLTPEGAREIVLLNECLDRQFEAIYAILEGANPGALDQATGAYKELNDLLRRCTDNHVKRLDAGECDVQASVLFLDILSHMERAGHHLLNIAERAGAILEEVRR
;
A
#
# COMPACT_ATOMS: atom_id res chain seq x y z
N MET A 1 -3.28 -16.00 -36.75
CA MET A 1 -1.99 -15.37 -36.37
C MET A 1 -1.24 -16.31 -35.45
N THR A 2 0.01 -16.64 -35.77
CA THR A 2 0.79 -17.72 -35.13
C THR A 2 1.22 -17.39 -33.68
N PRO A 3 1.23 -18.39 -32.76
CA PRO A 3 1.52 -18.21 -31.33
C PRO A 3 2.94 -17.72 -30.93
N PRO A 4 4.03 -17.86 -31.71
CA PRO A 4 5.36 -17.44 -31.25
C PRO A 4 5.51 -15.92 -31.12
N ALA A 5 4.85 -15.13 -31.98
CA ALA A 5 5.01 -13.68 -32.01
C ALA A 5 4.39 -12.97 -30.79
N ARG A 6 3.31 -13.54 -30.22
CA ARG A 6 2.71 -13.02 -28.99
C ARG A 6 3.60 -13.31 -27.79
N ILE A 7 4.19 -14.50 -27.69
CA ILE A 7 5.10 -14.89 -26.61
C ILE A 7 6.37 -14.02 -26.62
N VAL A 8 6.94 -13.72 -27.80
CA VAL A 8 8.11 -12.85 -27.92
C VAL A 8 7.81 -11.40 -27.52
N ARG A 9 6.66 -10.84 -27.92
CA ARG A 9 6.23 -9.49 -27.48
C ARG A 9 5.96 -9.44 -25.98
N ALA A 10 5.38 -10.49 -25.42
CA ALA A 10 5.13 -10.62 -23.99
C ALA A 10 6.43 -10.77 -23.19
N ALA A 11 7.39 -11.54 -23.68
CA ALA A 11 8.73 -11.66 -23.10
C ALA A 11 9.48 -10.32 -23.20
N GLY A 12 9.29 -9.55 -24.27
CA GLY A 12 9.79 -8.18 -24.40
C GLY A 12 9.17 -7.22 -23.38
N ALA A 13 7.85 -7.31 -23.13
CA ALA A 13 7.17 -6.53 -22.10
C ALA A 13 7.58 -6.94 -20.68
N PHE A 14 7.79 -8.25 -20.43
CA PHE A 14 8.35 -8.77 -19.18
C PHE A 14 9.77 -8.27 -18.96
N ALA A 15 10.63 -8.37 -19.98
CA ALA A 15 12.00 -7.87 -19.91
C ALA A 15 12.02 -6.36 -19.68
N LEU A 16 11.16 -5.58 -20.34
CA LEU A 16 11.02 -4.14 -20.13
C LEU A 16 10.57 -3.80 -18.70
N LEU A 17 9.55 -4.48 -18.18
CA LEU A 17 9.03 -4.21 -16.83
C LEU A 17 10.02 -4.66 -15.75
N LEU A 18 10.62 -5.84 -15.92
CA LEU A 18 11.68 -6.34 -15.06
C LEU A 18 12.90 -5.42 -15.13
N SER A 19 13.25 -4.90 -16.31
CA SER A 19 14.33 -3.93 -16.45
C SER A 19 13.98 -2.55 -15.88
N ALA A 20 12.71 -2.15 -15.84
CA ALA A 20 12.27 -0.92 -15.18
C ALA A 20 12.26 -1.08 -13.65
N VAL A 21 11.86 -2.24 -13.13
CA VAL A 21 11.95 -2.58 -11.70
C VAL A 21 13.41 -2.74 -11.28
N CYS A 22 14.23 -3.45 -12.05
CA CYS A 22 15.68 -3.55 -11.83
C CYS A 22 16.37 -2.19 -11.98
N ALA A 23 15.97 -1.35 -12.95
CA ALA A 23 16.48 0.01 -13.05
C ALA A 23 16.09 0.83 -11.83
N ALA A 24 14.84 0.74 -11.34
CA ALA A 24 14.41 1.42 -10.12
C ALA A 24 15.14 0.90 -8.85
N MET A 25 15.50 -0.39 -8.81
CA MET A 25 16.30 -0.99 -7.73
C MET A 25 17.75 -0.52 -7.76
N VAL A 26 18.32 -0.32 -8.94
CA VAL A 26 19.74 0.03 -9.16
C VAL A 26 19.96 1.54 -9.33
N THR A 27 18.91 2.36 -9.48
CA THR A 27 19.01 3.82 -9.61
C THR A 27 19.35 4.50 -8.27
N GLY A 28 20.63 4.51 -7.95
CA GLY A 28 21.30 5.41 -7.01
C GLY A 28 22.73 5.55 -7.51
N CYS A 29 23.32 6.74 -7.43
CA CYS A 29 24.60 7.05 -8.07
C CYS A 29 25.74 6.07 -7.71
N ALA A 30 26.71 6.00 -8.63
CA ALA A 30 27.64 4.91 -8.90
C ALA A 30 28.38 4.31 -7.68
N GLY A 31 28.54 2.98 -7.71
CA GLY A 31 29.58 2.24 -6.98
C GLY A 31 30.99 2.57 -7.50
N GLY A 32 31.40 3.83 -7.37
CA GLY A 32 32.77 4.28 -7.58
C GLY A 32 33.63 4.06 -6.33
N ALA A 33 34.94 4.08 -6.51
CA ALA A 33 35.96 4.03 -5.45
C ALA A 33 35.62 4.99 -4.29
N PRO A 34 36.01 4.67 -3.04
CA PRO A 34 35.73 5.53 -1.90
C PRO A 34 36.17 6.97 -2.20
N PRO A 35 35.27 7.95 -2.01
CA PRO A 35 35.56 9.32 -2.40
C PRO A 35 36.75 9.86 -1.61
N VAL A 36 37.54 10.70 -2.27
CA VAL A 36 38.60 11.47 -1.59
C VAL A 36 37.93 12.42 -0.58
N PRO A 37 38.37 12.46 0.70
CA PRO A 37 37.78 13.35 1.69
C PRO A 37 38.01 14.82 1.31
N GLU A 38 36.95 15.62 1.30
CA GLU A 38 37.00 17.08 1.16
C GLU A 38 36.90 17.79 2.50
N ARG A 39 36.25 17.15 3.47
CA ARG A 39 35.88 17.77 4.74
C ARG A 39 35.95 16.75 5.88
N LEU A 40 36.33 17.24 7.05
CA LEU A 40 36.21 16.54 8.32
C LEU A 40 35.22 17.33 9.18
N VAL A 41 34.23 16.65 9.76
CA VAL A 41 33.23 17.27 10.64
C VAL A 41 33.15 16.53 11.96
N PRO A 42 32.94 17.24 13.09
CA PRO A 42 32.55 16.57 14.33
C PRO A 42 31.18 15.93 14.17
N ASP A 43 30.99 14.76 14.76
CA ASP A 43 29.66 14.16 14.96
C ASP A 43 28.87 15.06 15.91
N GLU A 44 27.64 15.46 15.54
CA GLU A 44 26.80 16.37 16.35
C GLU A 44 26.48 15.80 17.74
N HIS A 45 26.53 14.47 17.92
CA HIS A 45 26.22 13.80 19.19
C HIS A 45 27.47 13.41 19.99
N ALA A 46 28.66 13.55 19.40
CA ALA A 46 29.92 13.11 19.98
C ALA A 46 31.09 14.09 19.73
N SER A 47 30.77 15.38 19.52
CA SER A 47 31.75 16.48 19.39
C SER A 47 32.55 16.72 20.68
N GLY A 48 31.95 16.37 21.82
CA GLY A 48 32.53 16.49 23.16
C GLY A 48 32.19 17.77 23.91
N ASP A 49 31.59 18.78 23.27
CA ASP A 49 31.29 20.08 23.91
C ASP A 49 30.33 19.95 25.12
N GLY A 50 29.48 18.92 25.13
CA GLY A 50 28.65 18.53 26.28
C GLY A 50 29.25 17.42 27.15
N GLN A 51 30.48 16.95 26.90
CA GLN A 51 31.07 15.83 27.63
C GLN A 51 32.03 16.30 28.72
N ALA A 52 31.86 15.74 29.92
CA ALA A 52 32.75 15.94 31.05
C ALA A 52 32.92 14.63 31.81
N ALA A 53 34.07 14.47 32.47
CA ALA A 53 34.29 13.35 33.36
C ALA A 53 35.19 13.74 34.54
N LEU A 54 35.15 12.92 35.58
CA LEU A 54 36.05 13.04 36.73
C LEU A 54 37.49 12.70 36.35
N HIS A 55 38.43 13.09 37.21
CA HIS A 55 39.85 12.82 36.98
C HIS A 55 40.13 11.32 36.94
N GLY A 56 40.93 10.89 35.96
CA GLY A 56 41.33 9.48 35.80
C GLY A 56 40.24 8.56 35.24
N THR A 57 39.06 9.08 34.89
CA THR A 57 38.00 8.28 34.28
C THR A 57 37.94 8.50 32.76
N ALA A 58 37.39 7.52 32.06
CA ALA A 58 37.14 7.63 30.63
C ALA A 58 35.93 8.53 30.38
N LEU A 59 35.95 9.25 29.25
CA LEU A 59 34.78 9.98 28.79
C LEU A 59 33.58 9.02 28.59
N PRO A 60 32.35 9.47 28.90
CA PRO A 60 31.15 8.67 28.69
C PRO A 60 31.01 8.18 27.24
N GLN A 61 31.36 9.04 26.26
CA GLN A 61 31.34 8.70 24.85
C GLN A 61 32.71 8.98 24.19
N PRO A 62 33.08 8.22 23.15
CA PRO A 62 34.26 8.56 22.36
C PRO A 62 34.05 9.87 21.60
N PHE A 63 35.13 10.60 21.34
CA PHE A 63 35.12 11.66 20.34
C PHE A 63 34.89 11.07 18.97
N ARG A 64 34.00 11.65 18.16
CA ARG A 64 33.74 11.19 16.80
C ARG A 64 33.86 12.29 15.77
N VAL A 65 34.41 11.92 14.61
CA VAL A 65 34.44 12.75 13.41
C VAL A 65 34.05 11.94 12.19
N VAL A 66 33.45 12.61 11.21
CA VAL A 66 33.07 12.02 9.93
C VAL A 66 33.90 12.67 8.83
N ALA A 67 34.58 11.84 8.04
CA ALA A 67 35.25 12.25 6.82
C ALA A 67 34.23 12.22 5.65
N GLU A 68 33.93 13.40 5.10
CA GLU A 68 32.98 13.57 4.02
C GLU A 68 33.71 13.83 2.69
N GLY A 69 33.26 13.16 1.63
CA GLY A 69 33.64 13.40 0.24
C GLY A 69 32.86 14.55 -0.41
N PRO A 70 32.94 14.69 -1.75
CA PRO A 70 32.28 15.75 -2.51
C PRO A 70 30.75 15.63 -2.48
N VAL A 71 30.07 16.76 -2.75
CA VAL A 71 28.60 16.80 -2.90
C VAL A 71 28.23 16.20 -4.25
N GLU A 72 27.46 15.11 -4.24
CA GLU A 72 26.90 14.54 -5.46
C GLU A 72 25.45 15.00 -5.67
N PRO A 73 25.12 15.64 -6.81
CA PRO A 73 23.75 16.03 -7.10
C PRO A 73 22.85 14.81 -7.28
N GLY A 74 21.61 14.90 -6.77
CA GLY A 74 20.61 13.85 -6.96
C GLY A 74 20.16 13.71 -8.42
N LEU A 75 19.59 12.55 -8.77
CA LEU A 75 19.18 12.17 -10.13
C LEU A 75 18.25 13.19 -10.84
N LEU A 76 17.50 13.99 -10.06
CA LEU A 76 16.54 14.98 -10.55
C LEU A 76 16.94 16.44 -10.24
N GLY A 77 18.17 16.67 -9.78
CA GLY A 77 18.62 17.95 -9.25
C GLY A 77 18.14 18.19 -7.82
N GLY A 78 19.01 18.77 -6.98
CA GLY A 78 18.77 19.01 -5.56
C GLY A 78 20.08 19.42 -4.86
N LYS A 79 20.05 19.72 -3.56
CA LYS A 79 21.25 20.12 -2.78
C LYS A 79 22.37 19.07 -2.75
N GLY A 80 22.10 17.85 -3.22
CA GLY A 80 23.02 16.72 -3.22
C GLY A 80 23.28 16.16 -1.82
N SER A 81 23.90 14.99 -1.75
CA SER A 81 24.41 14.42 -0.50
C SER A 81 25.92 14.24 -0.62
N ARG A 82 26.65 14.43 0.49
CA ARG A 82 28.06 14.04 0.55
C ARG A 82 28.11 12.54 0.79
N ARG A 83 28.95 11.82 0.03
CA ARG A 83 29.32 10.45 0.37
C ARG A 83 30.36 10.46 1.47
N ALA A 84 30.32 9.49 2.36
CA ALA A 84 31.37 9.21 3.30
C ALA A 84 32.69 8.81 2.62
N ALA A 85 33.80 9.27 3.17
CA ALA A 85 35.15 8.87 2.77
C ALA A 85 35.68 7.81 3.74
N GLY A 86 35.30 6.55 3.52
CA GLY A 86 35.70 5.44 4.37
C GLY A 86 37.15 4.98 4.22
N GLY A 87 37.69 4.34 5.26
CA GLY A 87 39.05 3.79 5.28
C GLY A 87 40.17 4.82 5.42
N VAL A 88 39.83 6.12 5.51
CA VAL A 88 40.82 7.19 5.73
C VAL A 88 41.33 7.16 7.16
N LYS A 89 42.61 7.48 7.36
CA LYS A 89 43.21 7.56 8.68
C LYS A 89 42.86 8.89 9.34
N VAL A 90 42.27 8.85 10.53
CA VAL A 90 42.00 10.01 11.38
C VAL A 90 42.97 9.99 12.56
N ARG A 91 43.71 11.09 12.74
CA ARG A 91 44.60 11.31 13.88
C ARG A 91 43.93 12.21 14.89
N TYR A 92 43.78 11.72 16.11
CA TYR A 92 43.39 12.48 17.30
C TYR A 92 44.64 12.80 18.13
N GLU A 93 44.78 14.05 18.54
CA GLU A 93 45.92 14.54 19.33
C GLU A 93 45.43 15.46 20.45
N VAL A 94 45.81 15.17 21.68
CA VAL A 94 45.59 16.07 22.83
C VAL A 94 46.52 17.27 22.68
N GLU A 95 45.95 18.48 22.54
CA GLU A 95 46.75 19.66 22.20
C GLU A 95 47.68 20.13 23.33
N ASN A 96 47.27 19.91 24.58
CA ASN A 96 48.06 20.29 25.76
C ASN A 96 48.48 19.02 26.53
N PRO A 97 49.75 18.57 26.39
CA PRO A 97 50.24 17.37 27.10
C PRO A 97 50.18 17.47 28.63
N ARG A 98 50.12 18.69 29.20
CA ARG A 98 50.03 18.89 30.65
C ARG A 98 48.70 18.42 31.24
N THR A 99 47.67 18.21 30.40
CA THR A 99 46.38 17.71 30.89
C THR A 99 46.50 16.28 31.41
N GLY A 100 47.51 15.53 30.95
CA GLY A 100 47.69 14.12 31.27
C GLY A 100 46.62 13.20 30.66
N ALA A 101 45.80 13.73 29.75
CA ALA A 101 44.77 12.95 29.08
C ALA A 101 45.38 12.03 28.02
N VAL A 102 44.86 10.82 27.92
CA VAL A 102 45.35 9.77 27.01
C VAL A 102 44.19 9.05 26.34
N PHE A 103 44.37 8.58 25.11
CA PHE A 103 43.36 7.78 24.44
C PHE A 103 43.38 6.33 24.92
N GLU A 104 42.20 5.74 25.15
CA GLU A 104 42.04 4.37 25.64
C GLU A 104 42.71 3.35 24.70
N SER A 105 42.65 3.58 23.39
CA SER A 105 43.19 2.68 22.37
C SER A 105 44.72 2.69 22.27
N SER A 106 45.38 3.82 22.56
CA SER A 106 46.84 3.96 22.41
C SER A 106 47.60 4.06 23.74
N GLY A 107 46.91 4.35 24.85
CA GLY A 107 47.51 4.65 26.14
C GLY A 107 48.34 5.95 26.16
N GLY A 108 48.28 6.76 25.10
CA GLY A 108 49.07 7.98 24.93
C GLY A 108 48.24 9.19 24.46
N PRO A 109 48.86 10.38 24.31
CA PRO A 109 48.16 11.61 23.94
C PRO A 109 47.78 11.69 22.45
N VAL A 110 48.12 10.66 21.67
CA VAL A 110 47.82 10.57 20.23
C VAL A 110 47.19 9.21 19.95
N ALA A 111 46.13 9.20 19.15
CA ALA A 111 45.52 7.98 18.62
C ALA A 111 45.26 8.12 17.12
N ASP A 112 45.66 7.09 16.37
CA ASP A 112 45.39 6.99 14.94
C ASP A 112 44.29 5.92 14.75
N VAL A 113 43.16 6.31 14.20
CA VAL A 113 41.97 5.46 14.00
C VAL A 113 41.59 5.46 12.52
N ALA A 114 41.32 4.28 11.95
CA ALA A 114 40.79 4.20 10.59
C ALA A 114 39.29 4.50 10.62
N ALA A 115 38.83 5.35 9.71
CA ALA A 115 37.41 5.60 9.50
C ALA A 115 36.72 4.34 8.95
N ASP A 116 35.50 4.06 9.43
CA ASP A 116 34.67 2.97 8.93
C ASP A 116 34.20 3.23 7.47
N ALA A 117 33.41 2.33 6.90
CA ALA A 117 32.88 2.52 5.54
C ALA A 117 31.98 3.76 5.39
N GLY A 118 31.37 4.23 6.49
CA GLY A 118 30.62 5.49 6.58
C GLY A 118 31.48 6.71 6.92
N GLY A 119 32.81 6.59 6.84
CA GLY A 119 33.73 7.71 7.06
C GLY A 119 33.84 8.15 8.51
N CYS A 120 33.23 7.42 9.45
CA CYS A 120 33.25 7.73 10.87
C CYS A 120 34.49 7.14 11.54
N ALA A 121 35.19 7.96 12.34
CA ALA A 121 36.22 7.49 13.26
C ALA A 121 35.88 7.92 14.67
N GLY A 122 36.19 7.07 15.65
CA GLY A 122 35.92 7.32 17.06
C GLY A 122 37.14 7.04 17.94
N ALA A 123 37.43 7.92 18.91
CA ALA A 123 38.51 7.72 19.89
C ALA A 123 38.06 8.13 21.29
N ARG A 124 38.05 7.17 22.25
CA ARG A 124 37.71 7.46 23.65
C ARG A 124 38.92 8.00 24.40
N LEU A 125 38.72 9.12 25.10
CA LEU A 125 39.74 9.78 25.91
C LEU A 125 39.55 9.42 27.39
N ILE A 126 40.65 9.20 28.10
CA ILE A 126 40.74 9.10 29.55
C ILE A 126 41.33 10.41 30.05
N LEU A 127 40.61 11.08 30.96
CA LEU A 127 41.03 12.38 31.47
C LEU A 127 42.14 12.21 32.50
N GLY A 128 43.13 13.11 32.45
CA GLY A 128 44.23 13.14 33.40
C GLY A 128 43.84 13.83 34.70
N ARG A 129 44.75 14.64 35.22
CA ARG A 129 44.59 15.36 36.51
C ARG A 129 44.32 16.86 36.32
N TRP A 130 43.79 17.24 35.16
CA TRP A 130 43.58 18.64 34.80
C TRP A 130 42.12 19.02 34.97
N SER A 131 41.87 20.01 35.84
CA SER A 131 40.57 20.61 36.04
C SER A 131 40.26 21.59 34.90
N GLY A 132 39.12 21.41 34.22
CA GLY A 132 38.65 22.31 33.16
C GLY A 132 38.91 21.81 31.75
N ASP A 133 39.03 22.74 30.80
CA ASP A 133 39.02 22.43 29.36
C ASP A 133 40.20 21.59 28.87
N VAL A 134 39.89 20.48 28.20
CA VAL A 134 40.83 19.63 27.47
C VAL A 134 40.47 19.65 25.99
N TRP A 135 41.42 20.09 25.16
CA TRP A 135 41.23 20.23 23.72
C TRP A 135 41.91 19.09 22.96
N VAL A 136 41.19 18.52 22.00
CA VAL A 136 41.64 17.45 21.12
C VAL A 136 41.54 17.91 19.67
N ARG A 137 42.61 17.74 18.91
CA ARG A 137 42.66 18.02 17.47
C ARG A 137 42.45 16.72 16.70
N ALA A 138 41.43 16.67 15.85
CA ALA A 138 41.22 15.62 14.88
C ALA A 138 41.66 16.08 13.48
N SER A 139 42.46 15.28 12.78
CA SER A 139 43.01 15.62 11.47
C SER A 139 43.16 14.42 10.55
N LEU A 140 43.23 14.65 9.25
CA LEU A 140 43.52 13.62 8.24
C LEU A 140 44.99 13.75 7.81
N PRO A 141 45.93 12.98 8.41
CA PRO A 141 47.36 13.09 8.11
C PRO A 141 47.70 12.88 6.62
N ASP A 142 46.95 12.01 5.93
CA ASP A 142 47.15 11.72 4.51
C ASP A 142 46.53 12.79 3.58
N PHE A 143 45.71 13.71 4.14
CA PHE A 143 44.98 14.75 3.41
C PHE A 143 45.14 16.13 4.07
N PRO A 144 46.34 16.74 4.03
CA PRO A 144 46.66 17.97 4.77
C PRO A 144 45.87 19.21 4.30
N ALA A 145 45.23 19.16 3.12
CA ALA A 145 44.37 20.23 2.62
C ALA A 145 43.00 20.29 3.34
N VAL A 146 42.57 19.19 3.96
CA VAL A 146 41.32 19.13 4.73
C VAL A 146 41.57 19.79 6.09
N LYS A 147 40.73 20.76 6.46
CA LYS A 147 40.88 21.47 7.73
C LYS A 147 40.68 20.52 8.91
N PRO A 148 41.55 20.55 9.93
CA PRO A 148 41.35 19.77 11.15
C PRO A 148 40.15 20.31 11.94
N VAL A 149 39.53 19.42 12.70
CA VAL A 149 38.45 19.75 13.64
C VAL A 149 39.04 19.80 15.04
N ARG A 150 38.62 20.78 15.84
CA ARG A 150 38.99 20.89 17.25
C ARG A 150 37.78 20.47 18.09
N LEU A 151 38.00 19.52 18.96
CA LEU A 151 37.02 18.93 19.87
C LEU A 151 37.40 19.34 21.29
N ARG A 152 36.41 19.45 22.17
CA ARG A 152 36.61 19.89 23.55
C ARG A 152 35.96 18.90 24.50
N THR A 153 36.50 18.77 25.69
CA THR A 153 35.85 18.11 26.83
C THR A 153 36.35 18.76 28.12
N ILE A 154 35.76 18.41 29.26
CA ILE A 154 36.05 19.04 30.55
C ILE A 154 36.46 17.98 31.58
N GLY A 155 37.62 18.18 32.22
CA GLY A 155 38.15 17.34 33.29
C GLY A 155 37.78 17.83 34.69
N GLY A 156 37.59 16.87 35.60
CA GLY A 156 37.25 17.13 37.00
C GLY A 156 35.80 17.51 37.24
N VAL A 157 34.93 17.35 36.23
CA VAL A 157 33.52 17.74 36.27
C VAL A 157 32.65 16.53 35.92
N GLU A 158 31.63 16.30 36.74
CA GLU A 158 30.57 15.33 36.50
C GLU A 158 29.24 16.07 36.33
N ARG A 159 28.43 15.67 35.35
CA ARG A 159 27.13 16.28 35.07
C ARG A 159 26.07 15.72 36.01
N ILE A 160 25.17 16.58 36.48
CA ILE A 160 23.99 16.20 37.28
C ILE A 160 22.75 16.58 36.48
N GLY A 161 21.90 15.58 36.21
CA GLY A 161 20.76 15.73 35.30
C GLY A 161 21.12 15.21 33.91
N GLU A 162 21.13 13.89 33.77
CA GLU A 162 21.18 13.19 32.47
C GLU A 162 19.76 12.97 31.95
N ASP A 163 19.60 12.78 30.63
CA ASP A 163 18.31 12.43 30.01
C ASP A 163 17.16 13.39 30.36
N LEU A 164 17.43 14.69 30.25
CA LEU A 164 16.50 15.74 30.66
C LEU A 164 15.29 15.83 29.72
N GLU A 165 14.10 15.50 30.23
CA GLU A 165 12.83 15.62 29.51
C GLU A 165 11.72 16.12 30.44
N THR A 166 10.86 17.01 29.95
CA THR A 166 9.62 17.37 30.63
C THR A 166 8.56 17.83 29.64
N ALA A 167 7.33 18.02 30.12
CA ALA A 167 6.29 18.63 29.31
C ALA A 167 6.65 20.08 28.93
N THR A 168 6.11 20.61 27.84
CA THR A 168 6.22 22.05 27.55
C THR A 168 5.73 22.87 28.75
N GLU A 169 6.46 23.93 29.11
CA GLU A 169 6.27 24.74 30.33
C GLU A 169 6.50 24.00 31.66
N GLY A 170 6.94 22.74 31.62
CA GLY A 170 7.35 21.94 32.77
C GLY A 170 8.71 22.35 33.34
N THR A 171 8.99 21.89 34.55
CA THR A 171 10.25 22.18 35.27
C THR A 171 11.06 20.91 35.44
N ILE A 172 12.34 20.98 35.09
CA ILE A 172 13.37 20.01 35.48
C ILE A 172 13.87 20.43 36.85
N GLU A 173 13.73 19.54 37.83
CA GLU A 173 13.99 19.85 39.24
C GLU A 173 15.48 20.06 39.53
N GLN A 174 16.37 19.33 38.85
CA GLN A 174 17.81 19.39 39.09
C GLN A 174 18.60 19.31 37.79
N ILE A 175 19.35 20.36 37.48
CA ILE A 175 20.45 20.40 36.52
C ILE A 175 21.67 21.01 37.19
N GLY A 176 22.87 20.49 36.93
CA GLY A 176 24.05 20.97 37.63
C GLY A 176 25.30 20.19 37.37
N VAL A 177 26.31 20.45 38.20
CA VAL A 177 27.62 19.81 38.11
C VAL A 177 28.12 19.41 39.50
N ARG A 178 28.92 18.34 39.54
CA ARG A 178 29.79 18.00 40.65
C ARG A 178 31.23 18.26 40.24
N LEU A 179 31.96 19.00 41.06
CA LEU A 179 33.36 19.35 40.82
C LEU A 179 34.25 18.55 41.78
N GLN A 180 35.31 17.95 41.26
CA GLN A 180 36.26 17.14 42.03
C GLN A 180 37.69 17.62 41.78
N GLN A 181 38.47 17.83 42.84
CA GLN A 181 39.88 18.16 42.73
C GLN A 181 40.69 16.98 42.14
N PRO A 182 41.91 17.22 41.62
CA PRO A 182 42.80 16.18 41.11
C PRO A 182 43.20 15.09 42.12
N ASP A 183 43.07 15.36 43.43
CA ASP A 183 43.32 14.40 44.51
C ASP A 183 42.09 13.53 44.85
N GLY A 184 40.95 13.78 44.20
CA GLY A 184 39.69 13.09 44.41
C GLY A 184 38.76 13.74 45.44
N SER A 185 39.18 14.81 46.12
CA SER A 185 38.34 15.52 47.09
C SER A 185 37.28 16.42 46.42
N PRO A 186 36.12 16.67 47.05
CA PRO A 186 35.12 17.58 46.49
C PRO A 186 35.61 19.03 46.41
N ALA A 187 35.37 19.68 45.28
CA ALA A 187 35.76 21.07 45.07
C ALA A 187 34.67 22.04 45.55
N ARG A 188 34.76 22.43 46.83
CA ARG A 188 33.80 23.31 47.53
C ARG A 188 34.01 24.80 47.27
N GLY A 189 32.91 25.55 47.24
CA GLY A 189 32.91 27.02 47.21
C GLY A 189 33.28 27.64 45.85
N ILE A 190 33.20 26.87 44.77
CA ILE A 190 33.45 27.35 43.40
C ILE A 190 32.15 27.92 42.82
N GLU A 191 32.26 29.01 42.07
CA GLU A 191 31.11 29.66 41.44
C GLU A 191 30.75 28.98 40.12
N VAL A 192 29.49 28.55 40.04
CA VAL A 192 28.89 27.94 38.86
C VAL A 192 27.77 28.84 38.36
N PHE A 193 27.88 29.28 37.10
CA PHE A 193 26.93 30.16 36.45
C PHE A 193 26.09 29.37 35.45
N PHE A 194 24.76 29.51 35.54
CA PHE A 194 23.82 28.87 34.63
C PHE A 194 23.21 29.92 33.71
N ARG A 195 23.25 29.66 32.41
CA ARG A 195 22.64 30.51 31.39
C ARG A 195 21.84 29.68 30.40
N VAL A 196 20.80 30.28 29.85
CA VAL A 196 20.02 29.68 28.77
C VAL A 196 20.64 30.10 27.44
N GLU A 197 20.82 29.16 26.52
CA GLU A 197 21.48 29.39 25.23
C GLU A 197 20.62 28.85 24.07
N GLY A 198 20.76 29.42 22.87
CA GLY A 198 19.97 29.00 21.71
C GLY A 198 18.64 29.75 21.51
N GLY A 199 18.23 29.89 20.24
CA GLY A 199 17.09 30.71 19.84
C GLY A 199 15.74 30.23 20.40
N LYS A 200 15.49 28.91 20.36
CA LYS A 200 14.28 28.30 20.92
C LYS A 200 14.23 28.37 22.45
N SER A 201 15.38 28.39 23.11
CA SER A 201 15.45 28.38 24.57
C SER A 201 15.10 29.72 25.21
N ARG A 202 14.96 30.81 24.42
CA ARG A 202 14.70 32.16 24.95
C ARG A 202 13.42 32.29 25.79
N ASP A 203 12.46 31.38 25.63
CA ASP A 203 11.23 31.32 26.43
C ASP A 203 11.32 30.39 27.65
N SER A 204 12.50 29.80 27.92
CA SER A 204 12.82 29.01 29.12
C SER A 204 13.54 29.84 30.19
N SER A 205 13.53 29.39 31.44
CA SER A 205 14.11 30.12 32.57
C SER A 205 14.75 29.21 33.60
N LEU A 206 15.91 29.63 34.12
CA LEU A 206 16.61 28.99 35.23
C LEU A 206 16.27 29.71 36.54
N LYS A 207 16.07 28.95 37.63
CA LYS A 207 15.74 29.50 38.95
C LYS A 207 16.90 30.32 39.52
N ASP A 208 18.06 29.70 39.65
CA ASP A 208 19.27 30.30 40.22
C ASP A 208 20.36 30.31 39.15
N LYS A 209 20.75 31.50 38.68
CA LYS A 209 21.76 31.66 37.63
C LYS A 209 23.21 31.60 38.15
N ARG A 210 23.39 31.62 39.46
CA ARG A 210 24.70 31.55 40.13
C ARG A 210 24.53 30.72 41.38
N VAL A 211 25.27 29.62 41.47
CA VAL A 211 25.24 28.68 42.59
C VAL A 211 26.68 28.39 43.01
N LEU A 212 26.93 28.34 44.31
CA LEU A 212 28.22 27.92 44.86
C LEU A 212 28.20 26.41 45.09
N THR A 213 29.30 25.72 44.79
CA THR A 213 29.41 24.30 45.12
C THR A 213 29.38 24.07 46.63
N ASP A 214 28.59 23.07 47.05
CA ASP A 214 28.41 22.69 48.45
C ASP A 214 29.58 21.86 49.02
N ALA A 215 29.38 21.22 50.19
CA ALA A 215 30.39 20.40 50.84
C ALA A 215 30.79 19.15 50.02
N GLU A 216 29.90 18.67 49.15
CA GLU A 216 30.11 17.54 48.25
C GLU A 216 30.55 17.99 46.85
N GLY A 217 30.90 19.28 46.69
CA GLY A 217 31.34 19.84 45.41
C GLY A 217 30.21 20.00 44.39
N VAL A 218 28.95 19.98 44.84
CA VAL A 218 27.76 19.98 43.97
C VAL A 218 27.16 21.38 43.85
N ALA A 219 26.83 21.79 42.63
CA ALA A 219 26.04 22.99 42.33
C ALA A 219 24.91 22.63 41.36
N VAL A 220 23.66 22.79 41.80
CA VAL A 220 22.45 22.47 41.03
C VAL A 220 21.44 23.62 41.04
N THR A 221 20.65 23.72 39.97
CA THR A 221 19.48 24.61 39.86
C THR A 221 18.32 23.90 39.17
N SER A 222 17.15 24.52 39.11
CA SER A 222 16.00 24.03 38.35
C SER A 222 15.80 24.82 37.06
N TRP A 223 15.30 24.12 36.03
CA TRP A 223 15.12 24.67 34.68
C TRP A 223 13.69 24.49 34.20
N LYS A 224 12.98 25.61 34.05
CA LYS A 224 11.64 25.62 33.44
C LYS A 224 11.75 25.78 31.93
N LEU A 225 11.24 24.80 31.18
CA LEU A 225 11.28 24.80 29.72
C LEU A 225 10.19 25.70 29.12
N GLY A 226 10.35 26.01 27.83
CA GLY A 226 9.43 26.87 27.10
C GLY A 226 8.18 26.16 26.57
N ARG A 227 7.42 26.87 25.73
CA ARG A 227 6.12 26.43 25.21
C ARG A 227 6.20 25.56 23.97
N SER A 228 7.33 25.59 23.27
CA SER A 228 7.48 24.91 21.98
C SER A 228 8.03 23.51 22.18
N VAL A 229 7.62 22.57 21.33
CA VAL A 229 8.22 21.23 21.32
C VAL A 229 9.61 21.26 20.69
N GLY A 230 10.58 20.60 21.32
CA GLY A 230 11.93 20.42 20.79
C GLY A 230 13.02 20.48 21.85
N GLN A 231 14.27 20.53 21.37
CA GLN A 231 15.45 20.69 22.21
C GLN A 231 15.58 22.13 22.71
N TYR A 232 15.88 22.22 23.99
CA TYR A 232 16.25 23.42 24.73
C TYR A 232 17.70 23.26 25.18
N PHE A 233 18.44 24.36 25.19
CA PHE A 233 19.86 24.37 25.57
C PHE A 233 20.09 25.32 26.75
N ALA A 234 20.86 24.85 27.72
CA ALA A 234 21.41 25.64 28.80
C ALA A 234 22.92 25.39 28.85
N CYS A 235 23.66 26.33 29.41
CA CYS A 235 25.10 26.26 29.53
C CYS A 235 25.52 26.56 30.96
N VAL A 236 26.58 25.89 31.38
CA VAL A 236 27.20 26.06 32.69
C VAL A 236 28.60 26.62 32.51
N ASP A 237 28.87 27.81 33.03
CA ASP A 237 30.22 28.36 33.14
C ASP A 237 30.73 28.14 34.57
N ILE A 238 31.97 27.68 34.71
CA ILE A 238 32.61 27.49 36.03
C ILE A 238 33.79 28.42 36.10
N ASN A 239 33.80 29.30 37.11
CA ASN A 239 34.89 30.24 37.33
C ASN A 239 35.45 30.05 38.74
N ASP A 240 36.67 29.53 38.82
CA ASP A 240 37.41 29.36 40.05
C ASP A 240 38.26 30.61 40.35
N ASN A 241 37.81 31.38 41.34
CA ASN A 241 38.45 32.63 41.79
C ASN A 241 39.34 32.44 43.03
N ARG A 242 39.65 31.21 43.44
CA ARG A 242 40.55 30.94 44.58
C ARG A 242 41.97 31.39 44.25
N GLU A 243 42.61 32.16 45.12
CA GLU A 243 43.90 32.82 44.86
C GLU A 243 45.12 31.87 45.00
N ASP A 244 45.02 30.81 45.82
CA ASP A 244 46.12 29.89 46.18
C ASP A 244 45.99 28.50 45.55
N VAL A 245 45.52 28.41 44.31
CA VAL A 245 45.25 27.13 43.62
C VAL A 245 46.15 26.99 42.40
N SER A 246 46.72 25.80 42.18
CA SER A 246 47.57 25.57 41.02
C SER A 246 46.76 25.65 39.72
N LEU A 247 47.41 25.98 38.60
CA LEU A 247 46.74 26.01 37.28
C LEU A 247 46.07 24.68 36.90
N GLN A 248 46.55 23.57 37.47
CA GLN A 248 46.04 22.24 37.21
C GLN A 248 44.76 21.92 38.01
N GLU A 249 44.58 22.57 39.16
CA GLU A 249 43.43 22.40 40.06
C GLU A 249 42.33 23.45 39.83
N ARG A 250 42.67 24.54 39.14
CA ARG A 250 41.78 25.67 38.89
C ARG A 250 40.77 25.34 37.79
N PHE A 251 39.48 25.45 38.11
CA PHE A 251 38.41 25.29 37.12
C PHE A 251 38.19 26.58 36.33
N ASP A 252 38.49 26.53 35.04
CA ASP A 252 38.06 27.53 34.05
C ASP A 252 37.34 26.79 32.93
N VAL A 253 36.00 26.81 32.98
CA VAL A 253 35.13 26.07 32.07
C VAL A 253 34.16 27.05 31.44
N LEU A 254 34.25 27.17 30.12
CA LEU A 254 33.40 28.06 29.33
C LEU A 254 32.25 27.27 28.71
N ALA A 255 31.01 27.41 29.18
CA ALA A 255 29.85 26.81 28.52
C ALA A 255 29.90 25.27 28.37
N LEU A 256 29.76 24.56 29.48
CA LEU A 256 29.36 23.15 29.47
C LEU A 256 27.87 23.05 29.10
N GLU A 257 27.55 22.45 27.97
CA GLU A 257 26.19 22.41 27.44
C GLU A 257 25.31 21.34 28.12
N PHE A 258 24.07 21.72 28.41
CA PHE A 258 22.98 20.87 28.84
C PHE A 258 21.85 20.95 27.81
N GLU A 259 21.36 19.80 27.41
CA GLU A 259 20.24 19.66 26.50
C GLU A 259 19.04 19.11 27.25
N ALA A 260 17.86 19.67 27.00
CA ALA A 260 16.61 19.14 27.51
C ALA A 260 15.53 19.11 26.43
N MET A 261 14.69 18.08 26.48
CA MET A 261 13.54 17.93 25.61
C MET A 261 12.27 18.46 26.26
N ALA A 262 11.63 19.44 25.61
CA ALA A 262 10.29 19.88 25.94
C ALA A 262 9.28 19.16 25.04
N MET A 263 8.31 18.48 25.65
CA MET A 263 7.37 17.61 24.94
C MET A 263 5.92 18.03 25.15
N ASN A 264 5.14 18.08 24.07
CA ASN A 264 3.69 18.21 24.14
C ASN A 264 3.06 16.99 23.46
N LYS A 265 2.83 15.93 24.25
CA LYS A 265 2.37 14.62 23.76
C LYS A 265 1.05 14.74 22.99
N THR A 266 0.13 15.60 23.43
CA THR A 266 -1.15 15.85 22.76
C THR A 266 -0.96 16.50 21.40
N GLN A 267 -0.17 17.58 21.31
CA GLN A 267 0.12 18.26 20.05
C GLN A 267 0.81 17.32 19.06
N LEU A 268 1.83 16.59 19.51
CA LEU A 268 2.57 15.65 18.69
C LEU A 268 1.65 14.54 18.15
N THR A 269 0.80 13.97 19.01
CA THR A 269 -0.15 12.93 18.60
C THR A 269 -1.15 13.45 17.57
N LEU A 270 -1.72 14.65 17.79
CA LEU A 270 -2.67 15.26 16.86
C LEU A 270 -2.02 15.58 15.51
N MET A 271 -0.80 16.12 15.51
CA MET A 271 -0.08 16.42 14.27
C MET A 271 0.35 15.15 13.52
N LEU A 272 0.75 14.09 14.24
CA LEU A 272 1.09 12.79 13.64
C LEU A 272 -0.16 12.16 12.98
N ILE A 273 -1.30 12.14 13.68
CA ILE A 273 -2.57 11.64 13.14
C ILE A 273 -3.02 12.50 11.95
N GLY A 274 -2.86 13.83 12.04
CA GLY A 274 -3.18 14.76 10.95
C GLY A 274 -2.33 14.51 9.70
N GLY A 275 -1.02 14.37 9.86
CA GLY A 275 -0.09 14.02 8.78
C GLY A 275 -0.43 12.66 8.15
N LEU A 276 -0.73 11.64 8.98
CA LEU A 276 -1.17 10.33 8.53
C LEU A 276 -2.51 10.39 7.77
N ALA A 277 -3.48 11.18 8.24
CA ALA A 277 -4.76 11.36 7.57
C ALA A 277 -4.59 11.99 6.19
N ILE A 278 -3.77 13.05 6.08
CA ILE A 278 -3.42 13.68 4.79
C ILE A 278 -2.70 12.68 3.88
N PHE A 279 -1.78 11.89 4.42
CA PHE A 279 -1.05 10.85 3.69
C PHE A 279 -2.01 9.80 3.10
N ILE A 280 -2.89 9.23 3.93
CA ILE A 280 -3.90 8.24 3.50
C ILE A 280 -4.89 8.85 2.51
N PHE A 281 -5.31 10.09 2.73
CA PHE A 281 -6.20 10.80 1.83
C PHE A 281 -5.55 11.03 0.46
N GLY A 282 -4.27 11.45 0.43
CA GLY A 282 -3.48 11.59 -0.78
C GLY A 282 -3.35 10.28 -1.54
N MET A 283 -3.01 9.18 -0.86
CA MET A 283 -3.00 7.84 -1.44
C MET A 283 -4.36 7.42 -1.99
N THR A 284 -5.46 7.74 -1.30
CA THR A 284 -6.81 7.37 -1.72
C THR A 284 -7.21 8.09 -3.01
N ILE A 285 -6.98 9.41 -3.08
CA ILE A 285 -7.25 10.20 -4.29
C ILE A 285 -6.38 9.71 -5.44
N MET A 286 -5.09 9.48 -5.18
CA MET A 286 -4.16 9.01 -6.19
C MET A 286 -4.59 7.64 -6.75
N SER A 287 -4.91 6.69 -5.87
CA SER A 287 -5.34 5.35 -6.26
C SER A 287 -6.62 5.38 -7.08
N LYS A 288 -7.60 6.21 -6.71
CA LYS A 288 -8.83 6.39 -7.50
C LYS A 288 -8.56 6.97 -8.89
N GLY A 289 -7.71 8.00 -8.98
CA GLY A 289 -7.32 8.59 -10.26
C GLY A 289 -6.65 7.58 -11.19
N LEU A 290 -5.70 6.81 -10.66
CA LEU A 290 -4.99 5.77 -11.40
C LEU A 290 -5.91 4.58 -11.76
N GLN A 291 -6.80 4.17 -10.85
CA GLN A 291 -7.80 3.13 -11.10
C GLN A 291 -8.72 3.48 -12.26
N ARG A 292 -9.28 4.71 -12.30
CA ARG A 292 -10.12 5.18 -13.42
C ARG A 292 -9.39 5.13 -14.76
N MET A 293 -8.07 5.35 -14.76
CA MET A 293 -7.25 5.22 -15.97
C MET A 293 -6.99 3.75 -16.35
N ALA A 294 -6.94 2.85 -15.37
CA ALA A 294 -6.70 1.42 -15.55
C ALA A 294 -7.96 0.62 -15.92
N ASP A 295 -9.15 1.03 -15.47
CA ASP A 295 -10.42 0.30 -15.62
C ASP A 295 -10.73 -0.10 -17.07
N ARG A 296 -10.48 0.79 -18.03
CA ARG A 296 -10.70 0.52 -19.47
C ARG A 296 -9.87 -0.64 -20.02
N LYS A 297 -8.79 -1.03 -19.33
CA LYS A 297 -7.91 -2.13 -19.74
C LYS A 297 -8.20 -3.44 -19.02
N LEU A 298 -9.15 -3.48 -18.08
CA LEU A 298 -9.44 -4.67 -17.27
C LEU A 298 -9.77 -5.91 -18.10
N LYS A 299 -10.44 -5.76 -19.25
CA LYS A 299 -10.73 -6.89 -20.15
C LYS A 299 -9.47 -7.49 -20.78
N SER A 300 -8.59 -6.64 -21.29
CA SER A 300 -7.28 -7.07 -21.84
C SER A 300 -6.43 -7.72 -20.76
N VAL A 301 -6.52 -7.20 -19.54
CA VAL A 301 -5.82 -7.70 -18.38
C VAL A 301 -6.33 -9.09 -17.96
N LEU A 302 -7.65 -9.28 -17.88
CA LEU A 302 -8.27 -10.58 -17.57
C LEU A 302 -7.87 -11.64 -18.60
N HIS A 303 -7.81 -11.26 -19.88
CA HIS A 303 -7.29 -12.14 -20.93
C HIS A 303 -5.81 -12.52 -20.70
N PHE A 304 -4.98 -11.59 -20.23
CA PHE A 304 -3.57 -11.87 -19.94
C PHE A 304 -3.40 -12.77 -18.72
N MET A 305 -4.18 -12.54 -17.67
CA MET A 305 -4.19 -13.35 -16.44
C MET A 305 -4.49 -14.84 -16.69
N THR A 306 -5.30 -15.14 -17.70
CA THR A 306 -5.77 -16.51 -17.99
C THR A 306 -4.80 -17.33 -18.84
N GLN A 307 -3.77 -16.72 -19.44
CA GLN A 307 -2.89 -17.44 -20.38
C GLN A 307 -1.95 -18.43 -19.69
N ASN A 308 -1.13 -17.97 -18.75
CA ASN A 308 -0.23 -18.84 -17.96
C ASN A 308 0.17 -18.16 -16.64
N ARG A 309 0.86 -18.91 -15.76
CA ARG A 309 1.28 -18.44 -14.43
C ARG A 309 2.20 -17.21 -14.45
N LEU A 310 3.10 -17.08 -15.43
CA LEU A 310 4.00 -15.92 -15.52
C LEU A 310 3.21 -14.67 -15.93
N PHE A 311 2.26 -14.81 -16.84
CA PHE A 311 1.37 -13.73 -17.23
C PHE A 311 0.41 -13.33 -16.11
N ALA A 312 -0.03 -14.28 -15.29
CA ALA A 312 -0.79 -13.99 -14.08
C ALA A 312 0.02 -13.13 -13.09
N VAL A 313 1.29 -13.50 -12.81
CA VAL A 313 2.20 -12.69 -11.97
C VAL A 313 2.37 -11.30 -12.56
N LEU A 314 2.68 -11.19 -13.85
CA LEU A 314 2.84 -9.89 -14.50
C LEU A 314 1.60 -9.01 -14.44
N ALA A 315 0.42 -9.61 -14.69
CA ALA A 315 -0.84 -8.89 -14.58
C ALA A 315 -0.99 -8.33 -13.17
N GLY A 316 -0.82 -9.16 -12.13
CA GLY A 316 -0.88 -8.72 -10.74
C GLY A 316 0.10 -7.58 -10.44
N THR A 317 1.36 -7.72 -10.85
CA THR A 317 2.39 -6.69 -10.63
C THR A 317 2.04 -5.36 -11.31
N VAL A 318 1.65 -5.40 -12.58
CA VAL A 318 1.34 -4.19 -13.35
C VAL A 318 0.08 -3.50 -12.81
N ILE A 319 -0.97 -4.26 -12.51
CA ILE A 319 -2.24 -3.68 -12.03
C ILE A 319 -2.05 -3.12 -10.63
N THR A 320 -1.49 -3.90 -9.70
CA THR A 320 -1.30 -3.42 -8.34
C THR A 320 -0.31 -2.28 -8.29
N GLY A 321 0.77 -2.31 -9.07
CA GLY A 321 1.70 -1.18 -9.16
C GLY A 321 1.07 0.07 -9.79
N ALA A 322 0.19 -0.09 -10.79
CA ALA A 322 -0.51 1.02 -11.42
C ALA A 322 -1.62 1.61 -10.53
N ILE A 323 -2.46 0.77 -9.91
CA ILE A 323 -3.58 1.19 -9.05
C ILE A 323 -3.08 1.60 -7.65
N GLN A 324 -1.93 1.07 -7.21
CA GLN A 324 -1.35 1.22 -5.88
C GLN A 324 -2.19 0.67 -4.72
N SER A 325 -3.12 -0.23 -5.03
CA SER A 325 -3.96 -0.92 -4.03
C SER A 325 -3.98 -2.42 -4.28
N SER A 326 -3.21 -3.15 -3.46
CA SER A 326 -3.21 -4.62 -3.48
C SER A 326 -4.49 -5.19 -2.90
N SER A 327 -5.09 -4.55 -1.89
CA SER A 327 -6.40 -4.89 -1.34
C SER A 327 -7.49 -4.84 -2.42
N ALA A 328 -7.56 -3.76 -3.22
CA ALA A 328 -8.53 -3.67 -4.31
C ALA A 328 -8.33 -4.78 -5.36
N MET A 329 -7.07 -5.05 -5.75
CA MET A 329 -6.76 -6.15 -6.68
C MET A 329 -7.25 -7.50 -6.10
N THR A 330 -6.89 -7.82 -4.85
CA THR A 330 -7.25 -9.11 -4.25
C THR A 330 -8.75 -9.30 -4.06
N VAL A 331 -9.49 -8.23 -3.73
CA VAL A 331 -10.97 -8.26 -3.68
C VAL A 331 -11.56 -8.54 -5.07
N MET A 332 -11.05 -7.86 -6.11
CA MET A 332 -11.45 -8.14 -7.50
C MET A 332 -11.13 -9.57 -7.91
N LEU A 333 -9.96 -10.09 -7.51
CA LEU A 333 -9.54 -11.45 -7.79
C LEU A 333 -10.45 -12.49 -7.14
N ILE A 334 -10.84 -12.26 -5.89
CA ILE A 334 -11.84 -13.05 -5.18
C ILE A 334 -13.15 -13.04 -5.96
N GLY A 335 -13.58 -11.87 -6.46
CA GLY A 335 -14.76 -11.77 -7.31
C GLY A 335 -14.62 -12.55 -8.62
N PHE A 336 -13.46 -12.48 -9.30
CA PHE A 336 -13.23 -13.20 -10.54
C PHE A 336 -13.24 -14.73 -10.35
N VAL A 337 -12.72 -15.21 -9.24
CA VAL A 337 -12.75 -16.64 -8.88
C VAL A 337 -14.14 -17.06 -8.46
N ASN A 338 -14.87 -16.19 -7.74
CA ASN A 338 -16.24 -16.48 -7.33
C ASN A 338 -17.16 -16.62 -8.54
N ALA A 339 -17.00 -15.72 -9.53
CA ALA A 339 -17.73 -15.72 -10.79
C ALA A 339 -17.19 -16.73 -11.84
N GLY A 340 -16.25 -17.62 -11.46
CA GLY A 340 -15.71 -18.66 -12.35
C GLY A 340 -14.90 -18.16 -13.56
N MET A 341 -14.52 -16.88 -13.60
CA MET A 341 -13.78 -16.29 -14.73
C MET A 341 -12.30 -16.68 -14.74
N ILE A 342 -11.74 -17.00 -13.57
CA ILE A 342 -10.36 -17.48 -13.41
C ILE A 342 -10.33 -18.64 -12.42
N ASN A 343 -9.40 -19.58 -12.62
CA ASN A 343 -9.24 -20.68 -11.69
C ASN A 343 -8.27 -20.33 -10.54
N LEU A 344 -8.30 -21.15 -9.48
CA LEU A 344 -7.45 -20.99 -8.29
C LEU A 344 -5.96 -20.82 -8.61
N THR A 345 -5.40 -21.60 -9.56
CA THR A 345 -3.96 -21.56 -9.84
C THR A 345 -3.57 -20.26 -10.56
N GLN A 346 -4.40 -19.80 -11.50
CA GLN A 346 -4.24 -18.50 -12.15
C GLN A 346 -4.33 -17.38 -11.11
N ALA A 347 -5.32 -17.44 -10.23
CA ALA A 347 -5.52 -16.46 -9.16
C ALA A 347 -4.32 -16.37 -8.22
N ILE A 348 -3.75 -17.50 -7.79
CA ILE A 348 -2.51 -17.54 -6.99
C ILE A 348 -1.37 -16.83 -7.71
N GLY A 349 -1.23 -17.04 -9.03
CA GLY A 349 -0.24 -16.31 -9.83
C GLY A 349 -0.45 -14.80 -9.79
N VAL A 350 -1.70 -14.32 -9.89
CA VAL A 350 -2.01 -12.88 -9.78
C VAL A 350 -1.71 -12.34 -8.37
N VAL A 351 -2.00 -13.11 -7.31
CA VAL A 351 -1.65 -12.74 -5.92
C VAL A 351 -0.14 -12.53 -5.76
N PHE A 352 0.67 -13.46 -6.29
CA PHE A 352 2.14 -13.34 -6.28
C PHE A 352 2.58 -12.03 -6.96
N GLY A 353 2.01 -11.76 -8.12
CA GLY A 353 2.22 -10.51 -8.85
C GLY A 353 1.86 -9.26 -8.05
N ALA A 354 0.68 -9.25 -7.44
CA ALA A 354 0.16 -8.13 -6.69
C ALA A 354 1.08 -7.75 -5.52
N ASN A 355 1.66 -8.73 -4.83
CA ASN A 355 2.63 -8.46 -3.76
C ASN A 355 3.90 -7.75 -4.26
N ILE A 356 4.40 -8.08 -5.46
CA ILE A 356 5.48 -7.28 -6.11
C ILE A 356 4.98 -5.86 -6.41
N GLY A 357 3.77 -5.74 -6.97
CA GLY A 357 3.18 -4.45 -7.33
C GLY A 357 3.03 -3.49 -6.15
N THR A 358 2.68 -3.99 -4.95
CA THR A 358 2.56 -3.18 -3.71
C THR A 358 3.85 -2.40 -3.41
N THR A 359 5.00 -2.93 -3.81
CA THR A 359 6.30 -2.34 -3.49
C THR A 359 6.57 -1.04 -4.24
N VAL A 360 5.83 -0.75 -5.32
CA VAL A 360 5.95 0.49 -6.10
C VAL A 360 5.73 1.72 -5.23
N THR A 361 4.80 1.67 -4.27
CA THR A 361 4.54 2.81 -3.37
C THR A 361 5.74 3.15 -2.50
N ALA A 362 6.41 2.13 -1.93
CA ALA A 362 7.62 2.31 -1.14
C ALA A 362 8.76 2.91 -1.97
N GLN A 363 8.87 2.48 -3.23
CA GLN A 363 9.86 3.00 -4.18
C GLN A 363 9.60 4.47 -4.51
N LEU A 364 8.35 4.85 -4.80
CA LEU A 364 7.97 6.24 -5.05
C LEU A 364 8.35 7.16 -3.87
N ILE A 365 8.07 6.71 -2.64
CA ILE A 365 8.41 7.43 -1.42
C ILE A 365 9.93 7.59 -1.24
N ALA A 366 10.70 6.53 -1.52
CA ALA A 366 12.15 6.52 -1.32
C ALA A 366 12.94 7.45 -2.26
N PHE A 367 12.32 8.01 -3.31
CA PHE A 367 12.96 8.95 -4.22
C PHE A 367 13.09 10.39 -3.67
N LYS A 368 12.66 10.67 -2.43
CA LYS A 368 12.75 11.99 -1.76
C LYS A 368 12.23 13.12 -2.65
N LEU A 369 11.00 12.99 -3.11
CA LEU A 369 10.34 13.94 -4.03
C LEU A 369 9.58 15.03 -3.27
N ASP A 370 9.99 15.32 -2.04
CA ASP A 370 9.28 16.20 -1.10
C ASP A 370 9.13 17.62 -1.67
N ASP A 371 10.17 18.11 -2.38
CA ASP A 371 10.18 19.41 -3.06
C ASP A 371 9.15 19.53 -4.19
N LEU A 372 8.71 18.39 -4.76
CA LEU A 372 7.69 18.36 -5.80
C LEU A 372 6.26 18.35 -5.23
N ALA A 373 6.09 18.23 -3.91
CA ALA A 373 4.76 18.12 -3.31
C ALA A 373 3.89 19.38 -3.53
N PRO A 374 4.33 20.61 -3.19
CA PRO A 374 3.52 21.82 -3.42
C PRO A 374 3.13 22.06 -4.90
N PRO A 375 4.05 21.98 -5.89
CA PRO A 375 3.66 22.15 -7.29
C PRO A 375 2.76 21.01 -7.79
N ALA A 376 2.94 19.77 -7.33
CA ALA A 376 2.05 18.67 -7.68
C ALA A 376 0.63 18.88 -7.14
N ILE A 377 0.46 19.36 -5.90
CA ILE A 377 -0.86 19.72 -5.35
C ILE A 377 -1.53 20.80 -6.20
N ALA A 378 -0.80 21.88 -6.51
CA ALA A 378 -1.35 23.01 -7.26
C ALA A 378 -1.76 22.62 -8.69
N VAL A 379 -0.87 21.96 -9.43
CA VAL A 379 -1.13 21.52 -10.80
C VAL A 379 -2.22 20.44 -10.82
N GLY A 380 -2.17 19.49 -9.89
CA GLY A 380 -3.15 18.43 -9.76
C GLY A 380 -4.55 18.96 -9.49
N LEU A 381 -4.71 19.92 -8.58
CA LEU A 381 -5.99 20.56 -8.26
C LEU A 381 -6.55 21.35 -9.46
N LEU A 382 -5.70 22.13 -10.14
CA LEU A 382 -6.12 22.87 -11.33
C LEU A 382 -6.58 21.91 -12.44
N LEU A 383 -5.80 20.85 -12.69
CA LEU A 383 -6.11 19.86 -13.71
C LEU A 383 -7.37 19.06 -13.36
N SER A 384 -7.55 18.64 -12.11
CA SER A 384 -8.74 17.89 -11.67
C SER A 384 -10.01 18.73 -11.73
N SER A 385 -9.92 20.02 -11.39
CA SER A 385 -11.08 20.92 -11.29
C SER A 385 -11.48 21.53 -12.63
N MET A 386 -10.50 21.92 -13.45
CA MET A 386 -10.75 22.67 -14.70
C MET A 386 -10.89 21.77 -15.93
N ALA A 387 -10.33 20.55 -15.93
CA ALA A 387 -10.44 19.68 -17.08
C ALA A 387 -11.90 19.24 -17.29
N LYS A 388 -12.38 19.32 -18.53
CA LYS A 388 -13.72 18.81 -18.90
C LYS A 388 -13.72 17.31 -19.21
N GLN A 389 -12.59 16.80 -19.70
CA GLN A 389 -12.46 15.41 -20.11
C GLN A 389 -12.12 14.51 -18.91
N PRO A 390 -12.80 13.35 -18.73
CA PRO A 390 -12.59 12.44 -17.59
C PRO A 390 -11.15 11.97 -17.41
N LYS A 391 -10.43 11.71 -18.52
CA LYS A 391 -9.03 11.27 -18.50
C LYS A 391 -8.10 12.27 -17.80
N TRP A 392 -8.24 13.55 -18.14
CA TRP A 392 -7.41 14.62 -17.57
C TRP A 392 -7.78 14.90 -16.13
N ARG A 393 -9.07 14.79 -15.77
CA ARG A 393 -9.49 14.86 -14.36
C ARG A 393 -8.83 13.77 -13.51
N ALA A 394 -8.87 12.53 -13.98
CA ALA A 394 -8.25 11.39 -13.30
C ALA A 394 -6.72 11.54 -13.17
N LEU A 395 -6.05 12.09 -14.19
CA LEU A 395 -4.63 12.44 -14.10
C LEU A 395 -4.39 13.55 -13.06
N GLY A 396 -5.23 14.58 -13.03
CA GLY A 396 -5.15 15.66 -12.04
C GLY A 396 -5.33 15.17 -10.61
N GLU A 397 -6.30 14.30 -10.36
CA GLU A 397 -6.47 13.61 -9.07
C GLU A 397 -5.24 12.79 -8.71
N SER A 398 -4.67 12.05 -9.67
CA SER A 398 -3.46 11.26 -9.46
C SER A 398 -2.27 12.12 -9.01
N VAL A 399 -2.04 13.25 -9.71
CA VAL A 399 -0.94 14.19 -9.41
C VAL A 399 -1.20 14.94 -8.10
N MET A 400 -2.45 15.35 -7.83
CA MET A 400 -2.82 15.99 -6.57
C MET A 400 -2.64 15.05 -5.37
N GLY A 401 -3.11 13.82 -5.50
CA GLY A 401 -2.98 12.78 -4.48
C GLY A 401 -1.51 12.44 -4.20
N PHE A 402 -0.67 12.38 -5.24
CA PHE A 402 0.78 12.27 -5.10
C PHE A 402 1.35 13.42 -4.25
N GLY A 403 1.00 14.68 -4.56
CA GLY A 403 1.48 15.82 -3.78
C GLY A 403 0.99 15.81 -2.32
N LEU A 404 -0.28 15.45 -2.08
CA LEU A 404 -0.84 15.31 -0.72
C LEU A 404 -0.18 14.18 0.09
N LEU A 405 0.17 13.07 -0.57
CA LEU A 405 0.92 11.97 0.04
C LEU A 405 2.24 12.49 0.61
N PHE A 406 3.05 13.18 -0.19
CA PHE A 406 4.33 13.73 0.28
C PHE A 406 4.14 14.81 1.34
N LEU A 407 3.14 15.68 1.21
CA LEU A 407 2.81 16.67 2.26
C LEU A 407 2.54 15.99 3.61
N GLY A 408 1.72 14.93 3.62
CA GLY A 408 1.46 14.15 4.83
C GLY A 408 2.73 13.53 5.41
N MET A 409 3.62 13.03 4.55
CA MET A 409 4.92 12.48 4.96
C MET A 409 5.86 13.53 5.57
N THR A 410 5.95 14.72 4.98
CA THR A 410 6.74 15.82 5.52
C THR A 410 6.22 16.22 6.90
N MET A 411 4.89 16.36 7.05
CA MET A 411 4.28 16.66 8.35
C MET A 411 4.60 15.59 9.41
N MET A 412 4.49 14.31 9.07
CA MET A 412 4.88 13.23 9.99
C MET A 412 6.37 13.30 10.34
N SER A 413 7.24 13.54 9.35
CA SER A 413 8.69 13.63 9.54
C SER A 413 9.07 14.79 10.48
N ASP A 414 8.45 15.95 10.31
CA ASP A 414 8.68 17.13 11.16
C ASP A 414 8.26 16.90 12.62
N VAL A 415 7.19 16.13 12.83
CA VAL A 415 6.70 15.75 14.17
C VAL A 415 7.58 14.69 14.82
N LEU A 416 8.11 13.76 14.02
CA LEU A 416 8.95 12.66 14.49
C LEU A 416 10.39 13.11 14.79
N LYS A 417 10.92 14.09 14.04
CA LYS A 417 12.32 14.54 14.17
C LYS A 417 12.74 14.88 15.61
N PRO A 418 11.95 15.62 16.43
CA PRO A 418 12.31 15.88 17.82
C PRO A 418 12.34 14.63 18.71
N LEU A 419 11.55 13.59 18.38
CA LEU A 419 11.46 12.37 19.19
C LEU A 419 12.77 11.59 19.24
N ARG A 420 13.64 11.74 18.23
CA ARG A 420 14.99 11.16 18.25
C ARG A 420 15.78 11.57 19.49
N TYR A 421 15.49 12.73 20.08
CA TYR A 421 16.21 13.27 21.23
C TYR A 421 15.49 13.04 22.56
N SER A 422 14.29 12.46 22.55
CA SER A 422 13.51 12.16 23.75
C SER A 422 14.05 10.89 24.42
N PRO A 423 14.59 10.97 25.64
CA PRO A 423 15.05 9.78 26.36
C PRO A 423 13.94 8.77 26.63
N GLU A 424 12.71 9.23 26.93
CA GLU A 424 11.55 8.34 27.08
C GLU A 424 11.30 7.55 25.78
N PHE A 425 11.34 8.24 24.64
CA PHE A 425 11.10 7.63 23.34
C PHE A 425 12.23 6.68 22.91
N ILE A 426 13.49 7.05 23.15
CA ILE A 426 14.65 6.17 22.93
C ILE A 426 14.54 4.92 23.79
N ALA A 427 14.18 5.04 25.07
CA ALA A 427 14.01 3.91 25.98
C ALA A 427 12.89 2.96 25.52
N TRP A 428 11.77 3.51 25.04
CA TRP A 428 10.69 2.73 24.44
C TRP A 428 11.15 2.01 23.16
N PHE A 429 11.92 2.69 22.31
CA PHE A 429 12.43 2.13 21.06
C PHE A 429 13.36 0.92 21.28
N ARG A 430 14.20 0.96 22.32
CA ARG A 430 15.09 -0.16 22.70
C ARG A 430 14.36 -1.50 22.91
N PHE A 431 13.05 -1.49 23.21
CA PHE A 431 12.28 -2.71 23.42
C PHE A 431 12.12 -3.55 22.14
N PHE A 432 12.09 -2.92 20.97
CA PHE A 432 11.93 -3.59 19.67
C PHE A 432 13.02 -3.22 18.67
N ASP A 433 14.09 -2.57 19.12
CA ASP A 433 15.29 -2.37 18.32
C ASP A 433 15.92 -3.72 17.97
N CYS A 434 16.06 -3.96 16.68
CA CYS A 434 16.59 -5.19 16.12
C CYS A 434 18.10 -5.09 15.81
N THR A 435 18.75 -3.98 16.16
CA THR A 435 20.18 -3.78 15.96
C THR A 435 20.98 -4.75 16.86
N PRO A 436 21.97 -5.48 16.33
CA PRO A 436 22.83 -6.33 17.13
C PRO A 436 23.57 -5.53 18.22
N THR A 437 23.65 -6.09 19.43
CA THR A 437 24.39 -5.47 20.56
C THR A 437 25.90 -5.56 20.42
N GLU A 438 26.40 -6.47 19.60
CA GLU A 438 27.82 -6.64 19.28
C GLU A 438 28.04 -6.37 17.79
N ALA A 439 29.20 -5.81 17.41
CA ALA A 439 29.50 -5.40 16.03
C ALA A 439 29.38 -6.53 14.97
N HIS A 440 29.44 -7.80 15.40
CA HIS A 440 29.21 -8.99 14.57
C HIS A 440 28.21 -9.95 15.22
N GLY A 441 27.36 -9.43 16.10
CA GLY A 441 26.35 -10.19 16.83
C GLY A 441 25.16 -10.56 15.94
N MET A 442 24.40 -11.57 16.37
CA MET A 442 23.12 -11.88 15.74
C MET A 442 22.08 -10.83 16.09
N MET A 443 21.13 -10.60 15.19
CA MET A 443 19.94 -9.82 15.51
C MET A 443 19.21 -10.44 16.71
N PRO A 444 18.62 -9.64 17.61
CA PRO A 444 17.91 -10.17 18.76
C PRO A 444 16.57 -10.77 18.33
N ILE A 445 16.35 -12.06 18.65
CA ILE A 445 15.20 -12.84 18.18
C ILE A 445 13.86 -12.24 18.63
N VAL A 446 13.74 -11.87 19.91
CA VAL A 446 12.49 -11.38 20.50
C VAL A 446 12.08 -10.01 19.93
N PRO A 447 12.96 -8.98 19.90
CA PRO A 447 12.67 -7.71 19.22
C PRO A 447 12.27 -7.90 17.75
N THR A 448 13.00 -8.75 17.01
CA THR A 448 12.72 -9.00 15.59
C THR A 448 11.31 -9.58 15.38
N LEU A 449 10.90 -10.54 16.21
CA LEU A 449 9.54 -11.09 16.16
C LEU A 449 8.48 -10.06 16.57
N MET A 450 8.76 -9.26 17.60
CA MET A 450 7.86 -8.19 18.05
C MET A 450 7.64 -7.16 16.94
N SER A 451 8.67 -6.74 16.21
CA SER A 451 8.55 -5.83 15.07
C SER A 451 7.63 -6.41 13.98
N ILE A 452 7.77 -7.69 13.63
CA ILE A 452 6.87 -8.35 12.67
C ILE A 452 5.43 -8.33 13.17
N VAL A 453 5.19 -8.65 14.45
CA VAL A 453 3.84 -8.68 15.04
C VAL A 453 3.22 -7.28 15.10
N ILE A 454 3.99 -6.26 15.51
CA ILE A 454 3.55 -4.86 15.58
C ILE A 454 3.08 -4.39 14.21
N ALA A 455 3.89 -4.57 13.18
CA ALA A 455 3.52 -4.15 11.83
C ALA A 455 2.36 -4.98 11.25
N THR A 456 2.30 -6.28 11.54
CA THR A 456 1.17 -7.12 11.16
C THR A 456 -0.14 -6.58 11.75
N ALA A 457 -0.16 -6.31 13.06
CA ALA A 457 -1.33 -5.79 13.75
C ALA A 457 -1.72 -4.39 13.24
N MET A 458 -0.73 -3.52 13.06
CA MET A 458 -0.91 -2.18 12.52
C MET A 458 -1.54 -2.21 11.13
N THR A 459 -1.01 -3.02 10.21
CA THR A 459 -1.57 -3.17 8.86
C THR A 459 -2.94 -3.83 8.89
N CYS A 460 -3.21 -4.77 9.80
CA CYS A 460 -4.54 -5.34 9.97
C CYS A 460 -5.58 -4.30 10.39
N VAL A 461 -5.21 -3.39 11.30
CA VAL A 461 -6.10 -2.32 11.80
C VAL A 461 -6.29 -1.23 10.77
N ILE A 462 -5.21 -0.75 10.16
CA ILE A 462 -5.25 0.33 9.16
C ILE A 462 -5.80 -0.19 7.81
N GLN A 463 -5.67 -1.50 7.54
CA GLN A 463 -6.05 -2.18 6.30
C GLN A 463 -5.37 -1.61 5.04
N SER A 464 -4.20 -0.99 5.22
CA SER A 464 -3.40 -0.40 4.14
C SER A 464 -1.91 -0.63 4.39
N SER A 465 -1.28 -1.47 3.57
CA SER A 465 0.16 -1.71 3.67
C SER A 465 1.00 -0.51 3.31
N SER A 466 0.59 0.21 2.27
CA SER A 466 1.24 1.46 1.85
C SER A 466 1.27 2.49 3.00
N ALA A 467 0.24 2.54 3.85
CA ALA A 467 0.23 3.39 5.05
C ALA A 467 1.26 2.94 6.09
N THR A 468 1.28 1.66 6.43
CA THR A 468 2.24 1.10 7.38
C THR A 468 3.67 1.29 6.90
N VAL A 469 3.97 0.94 5.64
CA VAL A 469 5.30 1.13 5.05
C VAL A 469 5.68 2.61 4.98
N GLY A 470 4.73 3.51 4.69
CA GLY A 470 4.96 4.95 4.74
C GLY A 470 5.42 5.43 6.13
N ILE A 471 4.81 4.93 7.21
CA ILE A 471 5.21 5.24 8.59
C ILE A 471 6.59 4.66 8.90
N VAL A 472 6.86 3.40 8.51
CA VAL A 472 8.19 2.78 8.67
C VAL A 472 9.25 3.61 7.95
N LEU A 473 9.00 4.03 6.70
CA LEU A 473 9.93 4.86 5.92
C LEU A 473 10.11 6.26 6.52
N ALA A 474 9.07 6.86 7.12
CA ALA A 474 9.19 8.15 7.80
C ALA A 474 10.03 8.07 9.09
N LEU A 475 9.82 7.03 9.91
CA LEU A 475 10.65 6.79 11.09
C LEU A 475 12.11 6.49 10.70
N CYS A 476 12.29 5.72 9.64
CA CYS A 476 13.57 5.38 9.05
C CYS A 476 14.28 6.63 8.51
N SER A 477 13.59 7.53 7.81
CA SER A 477 14.19 8.76 7.26
C SER A 477 14.73 9.71 8.32
N GLN A 478 14.10 9.73 9.50
CA GLN A 478 14.56 10.49 10.68
C GLN A 478 15.62 9.72 11.49
N GLY A 479 15.98 8.50 11.07
CA GLY A 479 16.88 7.59 11.77
C GLY A 479 16.46 7.32 13.21
N ILE A 480 15.15 7.28 13.44
CA ILE A 480 14.52 6.82 14.68
C ILE A 480 14.59 5.30 14.76
N ILE A 481 14.37 4.63 13.63
CA ILE A 481 14.53 3.18 13.51
C ILE A 481 15.73 2.84 12.63
N SER A 482 16.48 1.83 13.03
CA SER A 482 17.59 1.29 12.24
C SER A 482 17.08 0.47 11.05
N PHE A 483 17.95 0.22 10.06
CA PHE A 483 17.64 -0.71 8.96
C PHE A 483 17.29 -2.10 9.46
N TYR A 484 18.00 -2.57 10.51
CA TYR A 484 17.73 -3.83 11.18
C TYR A 484 16.29 -3.94 11.70
N THR A 485 15.69 -2.82 12.12
CA THR A 485 14.32 -2.77 12.65
C THR A 485 13.29 -2.51 11.55
N ALA A 486 13.62 -1.67 10.57
CA ALA A 486 12.72 -1.33 9.47
C ALA A 486 12.33 -2.54 8.62
N VAL A 487 13.27 -3.45 8.35
CA VAL A 487 13.01 -4.61 7.49
C VAL A 487 12.02 -5.59 8.14
N PRO A 488 12.19 -6.06 9.39
CA PRO A 488 11.18 -6.87 10.09
C PRO A 488 9.78 -6.23 10.15
N LEU A 489 9.68 -4.90 10.33
CA LEU A 489 8.39 -4.19 10.25
C LEU A 489 7.76 -4.36 8.84
N ILE A 490 8.54 -4.21 7.78
CA ILE A 490 8.07 -4.42 6.40
C ILE A 490 7.63 -5.87 6.16
N LEU A 491 8.30 -6.88 6.76
CA LEU A 491 7.87 -8.27 6.66
C LEU A 491 6.52 -8.49 7.35
N GLY A 492 6.29 -7.86 8.50
CA GLY A 492 5.00 -7.89 9.20
C GLY A 492 3.86 -7.26 8.40
N ASP A 493 4.13 -6.15 7.74
CA ASP A 493 3.17 -5.47 6.87
C ASP A 493 2.61 -6.39 5.75
N ASN A 494 3.49 -7.22 5.16
CA ASN A 494 3.10 -8.18 4.12
C ASN A 494 2.16 -9.28 4.67
N ILE A 495 2.32 -9.70 5.92
CA ILE A 495 1.38 -10.62 6.59
C ILE A 495 0.04 -9.90 6.81
N GLY A 496 0.08 -8.69 7.38
CA GLY A 496 -1.12 -7.94 7.76
C GLY A 496 -2.02 -7.60 6.57
N THR A 497 -1.44 -7.33 5.40
CA THR A 497 -2.18 -7.05 4.15
C THR A 497 -3.20 -8.14 3.78
N THR A 498 -2.94 -9.38 4.18
CA THR A 498 -3.77 -10.54 3.83
C THR A 498 -5.15 -10.53 4.50
N ILE A 499 -5.37 -9.70 5.54
CA ILE A 499 -6.66 -9.62 6.23
C ILE A 499 -7.81 -9.21 5.29
N THR A 500 -7.53 -8.31 4.35
CA THR A 500 -8.55 -7.77 3.43
C THR A 500 -9.10 -8.84 2.50
N ALA A 501 -8.22 -9.69 1.96
CA ALA A 501 -8.60 -10.85 1.16
C ALA A 501 -9.41 -11.87 1.98
N ASN A 502 -9.00 -12.14 3.22
CA ASN A 502 -9.74 -13.05 4.10
C ASN A 502 -11.15 -12.53 4.41
N LEU A 503 -11.29 -11.25 4.77
CA LEU A 503 -12.59 -10.61 5.00
C LEU A 503 -13.47 -10.66 3.75
N ALA A 504 -12.91 -10.39 2.57
CA ALA A 504 -13.63 -10.47 1.30
C ALA A 504 -14.03 -11.90 0.93
N ALA A 505 -13.31 -12.93 1.38
CA ALA A 505 -13.60 -14.32 1.06
C ALA A 505 -14.61 -15.00 2.02
N LEU A 506 -14.97 -14.38 3.17
CA LEU A 506 -15.83 -14.98 4.19
C LEU A 506 -17.14 -15.57 3.63
N ASN A 507 -17.83 -14.78 2.79
CA ASN A 507 -19.11 -15.16 2.17
C ASN A 507 -18.94 -15.60 0.69
N ALA A 508 -17.73 -15.99 0.29
CA ALA A 508 -17.45 -16.46 -1.07
C ALA A 508 -17.48 -17.98 -1.18
N ASN A 509 -17.44 -18.49 -2.42
CA ASN A 509 -17.24 -19.90 -2.72
C ASN A 509 -15.89 -20.41 -2.20
N ARG A 510 -15.70 -21.74 -2.20
CA ARG A 510 -14.50 -22.34 -1.63
C ARG A 510 -13.22 -21.97 -2.39
N ASP A 511 -13.29 -21.77 -3.71
CA ASP A 511 -12.11 -21.38 -4.48
C ASP A 511 -11.65 -19.95 -4.13
N ALA A 512 -12.57 -19.03 -3.90
CA ALA A 512 -12.26 -17.70 -3.38
C ALA A 512 -11.64 -17.76 -1.97
N LYS A 513 -12.16 -18.61 -1.07
CA LYS A 513 -11.55 -18.86 0.25
C LYS A 513 -10.14 -19.44 0.13
N ARG A 514 -9.92 -20.36 -0.80
CA ARG A 514 -8.59 -20.93 -1.08
C ARG A 514 -7.61 -19.89 -1.60
N VAL A 515 -8.06 -18.90 -2.39
CA VAL A 515 -7.20 -17.79 -2.84
C VAL A 515 -6.77 -16.90 -1.67
N ALA A 516 -7.70 -16.52 -0.78
CA ALA A 516 -7.37 -15.74 0.41
C ALA A 516 -6.39 -16.50 1.33
N LEU A 517 -6.60 -17.81 1.52
CA LEU A 517 -5.65 -18.66 2.25
C LEU A 517 -4.29 -18.74 1.55
N ALA A 518 -4.25 -18.90 0.24
CA ALA A 518 -2.99 -18.94 -0.50
C ALA A 518 -2.22 -17.63 -0.38
N HIS A 519 -2.90 -16.48 -0.37
CA HIS A 519 -2.29 -15.17 -0.09
C HIS A 519 -1.69 -15.12 1.32
N THR A 520 -2.43 -15.62 2.30
CA THR A 520 -1.99 -15.70 3.71
C THR A 520 -0.75 -16.57 3.86
N PHE A 521 -0.76 -17.79 3.33
CA PHE A 521 0.37 -18.72 3.43
C PHE A 521 1.59 -18.26 2.63
N PHE A 522 1.40 -17.64 1.47
CA PHE A 522 2.50 -17.07 0.70
C PHE A 522 3.28 -16.03 1.54
N ASN A 523 2.57 -15.10 2.18
CA ASN A 523 3.21 -14.07 3.00
C ASN A 523 3.72 -14.62 4.33
N LEU A 524 2.99 -15.52 4.99
CA LEU A 524 3.38 -16.10 6.26
C LEU A 524 4.64 -16.97 6.13
N ILE A 525 4.65 -17.92 5.19
CA ILE A 525 5.82 -18.78 4.95
C ILE A 525 6.97 -17.92 4.41
N GLY A 526 6.67 -16.96 3.52
CA GLY A 526 7.58 -15.93 3.04
C GLY A 526 8.37 -15.25 4.16
N THR A 527 7.63 -14.67 5.10
CA THR A 527 8.19 -14.02 6.28
C THR A 527 8.93 -15.01 7.19
N MET A 528 8.44 -16.24 7.36
CA MET A 528 9.06 -17.23 8.24
C MET A 528 10.47 -17.63 7.76
N TYR A 529 10.67 -17.93 6.49
CA TYR A 529 12.01 -18.30 6.01
C TYR A 529 12.92 -17.07 5.90
N MET A 530 12.38 -15.89 5.57
CA MET A 530 13.15 -14.64 5.59
C MET A 530 13.61 -14.26 7.00
N PHE A 531 12.76 -14.49 8.00
CA PHE A 531 13.12 -14.38 9.40
C PHE A 531 14.30 -15.31 9.74
N ALA A 532 14.28 -16.57 9.29
CA ALA A 532 15.42 -17.47 9.48
C ALA A 532 16.71 -16.94 8.83
N LEU A 533 16.62 -16.28 7.66
CA LEU A 533 17.78 -15.68 6.98
C LEU A 533 18.40 -14.47 7.73
N PHE A 534 17.68 -13.85 8.68
CA PHE A 534 18.28 -12.83 9.55
C PHE A 534 19.36 -13.40 10.49
N PHE A 535 19.32 -14.70 10.75
CA PHE A 535 20.24 -15.37 11.67
C PHE A 535 21.34 -16.15 10.96
N VAL A 536 21.54 -15.89 9.65
CA VAL A 536 22.57 -16.53 8.81
C VAL A 536 23.64 -15.47 8.46
N PRO A 537 24.72 -15.33 9.25
CA PRO A 537 25.69 -14.23 9.10
C PRO A 537 26.81 -14.55 8.08
N ILE A 538 26.44 -14.86 6.83
CA ILE A 538 27.40 -15.29 5.79
C ILE A 538 27.98 -14.08 5.01
N TRP A 539 27.40 -12.88 5.16
CA TRP A 539 27.80 -11.69 4.39
C TRP A 539 28.75 -10.80 5.20
N ASP A 540 29.98 -11.26 5.41
CA ASP A 540 30.99 -10.55 6.23
C ASP A 540 30.51 -10.30 7.67
N GLY A 541 29.88 -11.32 8.27
CA GLY A 541 29.27 -11.23 9.61
C GLY A 541 27.88 -10.57 9.65
N LYS A 542 27.41 -9.97 8.54
CA LYS A 542 26.06 -9.39 8.43
C LYS A 542 25.01 -10.45 8.04
N PRO A 543 23.73 -10.27 8.44
CA PRO A 543 22.63 -11.17 8.05
C PRO A 543 22.49 -11.30 6.53
N LEU A 544 22.32 -12.53 6.02
CA LEU A 544 22.34 -12.84 4.58
C LEU A 544 21.41 -11.95 3.75
N PHE A 545 20.14 -11.81 4.18
CA PHE A 545 19.17 -11.02 3.43
C PHE A 545 19.48 -9.52 3.47
N LEU A 546 19.86 -8.99 4.64
CA LEU A 546 20.18 -7.57 4.79
C LEU A 546 21.46 -7.20 4.02
N GLY A 547 22.49 -8.06 4.07
CA GLY A 547 23.72 -7.92 3.29
C GLY A 547 23.49 -7.98 1.78
N PHE A 548 22.58 -8.84 1.32
CA PHE A 548 22.16 -8.84 -0.09
C PHE A 548 21.49 -7.53 -0.50
N VAL A 549 20.62 -6.97 0.33
CA VAL A 549 19.94 -5.69 0.05
C VAL A 549 20.93 -4.53 -0.02
N ASP A 550 21.86 -4.47 0.94
CA ASP A 550 22.97 -3.51 0.97
C ASP A 550 23.85 -3.65 -0.29
N TRP A 551 24.17 -4.87 -0.72
CA TRP A 551 24.96 -5.09 -1.94
C TRP A 551 24.30 -4.59 -3.24
N ILE A 552 22.98 -4.72 -3.36
CA ILE A 552 22.25 -4.22 -4.55
C ILE A 552 21.86 -2.75 -4.45
N THR A 553 22.02 -2.13 -3.28
CA THR A 553 21.57 -0.76 -3.02
C THR A 553 22.78 0.16 -2.83
N PRO A 554 22.90 1.26 -3.60
CA PRO A 554 23.99 2.20 -3.42
C PRO A 554 23.97 2.88 -2.04
N GLY A 555 25.13 2.88 -1.37
CA GLY A 555 25.33 3.43 -0.02
C GLY A 555 25.90 2.36 0.90
N GLU A 556 26.15 2.72 2.16
CA GLU A 556 26.48 1.75 3.21
C GLU A 556 25.48 1.92 4.34
N VAL A 557 24.69 0.88 4.61
CA VAL A 557 23.60 0.96 5.60
C VAL A 557 24.02 0.50 7.01
N PHE A 558 25.13 -0.22 7.12
CA PHE A 558 25.61 -0.82 8.36
C PHE A 558 26.77 -0.07 9.02
N SER A 559 27.20 1.05 8.44
CA SER A 559 28.19 1.95 9.05
C SER A 559 27.62 2.68 10.27
N GLU A 560 28.48 3.29 11.08
CA GLU A 560 28.04 4.16 12.18
C GLU A 560 27.25 5.38 11.67
N HIS A 561 27.47 5.79 10.42
CA HIS A 561 26.74 6.86 9.73
C HIS A 561 26.04 6.31 8.46
N PRO A 562 24.84 5.70 8.61
CA PRO A 562 24.16 5.03 7.50
C PRO A 562 23.76 5.97 6.37
N GLU A 563 23.97 5.51 5.13
CA GLU A 563 23.57 6.24 3.92
C GLU A 563 22.29 5.63 3.30
N ASN A 564 21.51 6.48 2.62
CA ASN A 564 20.37 6.04 1.79
C ASN A 564 19.37 5.08 2.47
N LEU A 565 19.12 5.25 3.77
CA LEU A 565 18.34 4.32 4.60
C LEU A 565 16.94 4.01 4.04
N MET A 566 16.24 5.03 3.52
CA MET A 566 14.92 4.86 2.88
C MET A 566 14.97 3.98 1.62
N ARG A 567 16.02 4.12 0.80
CA ARG A 567 16.20 3.30 -0.42
C ARG A 567 16.50 1.86 -0.05
N HIS A 568 17.34 1.63 0.96
CA HIS A 568 17.61 0.29 1.49
C HIS A 568 16.33 -0.38 1.99
N ALA A 569 15.51 0.34 2.77
CA ALA A 569 14.23 -0.19 3.25
C ALA A 569 13.23 -0.48 2.10
N ALA A 570 13.11 0.40 1.11
CA ALA A 570 12.26 0.17 -0.06
C ALA A 570 12.75 -1.00 -0.94
N ASN A 571 14.07 -1.10 -1.15
CA ASN A 571 14.68 -2.21 -1.89
C ASN A 571 14.55 -3.53 -1.13
N ALA A 572 14.66 -3.54 0.20
CA ALA A 572 14.34 -4.71 1.01
C ALA A 572 12.90 -5.18 0.78
N HIS A 573 11.94 -4.25 0.74
CA HIS A 573 10.54 -4.58 0.48
C HIS A 573 10.35 -5.23 -0.92
N THR A 574 10.93 -4.63 -1.95
CA THR A 574 10.85 -5.17 -3.32
C THR A 574 11.61 -6.49 -3.46
N ALA A 575 12.79 -6.62 -2.85
CA ALA A 575 13.59 -7.84 -2.86
C ALA A 575 12.89 -8.99 -2.14
N PHE A 576 12.31 -8.76 -0.97
CA PHE A 576 11.52 -9.73 -0.23
C PHE A 576 10.40 -10.32 -1.09
N ASN A 577 9.58 -9.45 -1.69
CA ASN A 577 8.46 -9.89 -2.53
C ASN A 577 8.93 -10.56 -3.82
N GLY A 578 9.99 -10.05 -4.46
CA GLY A 578 10.58 -10.66 -5.64
C GLY A 578 11.14 -12.06 -5.37
N ILE A 579 11.88 -12.24 -4.27
CA ILE A 579 12.43 -13.54 -3.85
C ILE A 579 11.29 -14.50 -3.50
N ASN A 580 10.28 -14.06 -2.75
CA ASN A 580 9.10 -14.88 -2.46
C ASN A 580 8.43 -15.38 -3.74
N VAL A 581 8.19 -14.52 -4.72
CA VAL A 581 7.60 -14.96 -6.00
C VAL A 581 8.52 -15.94 -6.72
N LEU A 582 9.83 -15.68 -6.78
CA LEU A 582 10.79 -16.60 -7.41
C LEU A 582 10.75 -18.00 -6.76
N VAL A 583 10.71 -18.06 -5.43
CA VAL A 583 10.68 -19.29 -4.65
C VAL A 583 9.34 -20.02 -4.82
N PHE A 584 8.22 -19.32 -4.73
CA PHE A 584 6.89 -19.96 -4.72
C PHE A 584 6.30 -20.24 -6.10
N LEU A 585 6.68 -19.50 -7.15
CA LEU A 585 6.16 -19.69 -8.50
C LEU A 585 6.28 -21.12 -9.05
N PRO A 586 7.40 -21.86 -8.87
CA PRO A 586 7.45 -23.28 -9.26
C PRO A 586 6.49 -24.16 -8.45
N PHE A 587 6.21 -23.78 -7.19
CA PHE A 587 5.35 -24.52 -6.26
C PHE A 587 3.91 -23.99 -6.18
N ALA A 588 3.48 -23.09 -7.07
CA ALA A 588 2.14 -22.51 -7.03
C ALA A 588 1.02 -23.57 -7.06
N GLY A 589 1.20 -24.64 -7.84
CA GLY A 589 0.28 -25.78 -7.86
C GLY A 589 0.27 -26.60 -6.56
N LEU A 590 1.42 -26.70 -5.88
CA LEU A 590 1.51 -27.36 -4.57
C LEU A 590 0.78 -26.52 -3.52
N LEU A 591 0.97 -25.19 -3.53
CA LEU A 591 0.23 -24.27 -2.67
C LEU A 591 -1.29 -24.38 -2.92
N ALA A 592 -1.72 -24.43 -4.18
CA ALA A 592 -3.12 -24.63 -4.53
C ALA A 592 -3.69 -25.93 -3.94
N ARG A 593 -2.97 -27.05 -4.06
CA ARG A 593 -3.36 -28.35 -3.48
C ARG A 593 -3.39 -28.31 -1.96
N PHE A 594 -2.45 -27.62 -1.33
CA PHE A 594 -2.42 -27.43 0.12
C PHE A 594 -3.65 -26.65 0.60
N CYS A 595 -4.01 -25.55 -0.07
CA CYS A 595 -5.23 -24.80 0.24
C CYS A 595 -6.50 -25.63 -0.02
N GLN A 596 -6.52 -26.47 -1.07
CA GLN A 596 -7.62 -27.41 -1.34
C GLN A 596 -7.75 -28.49 -0.27
N TRP A 597 -6.64 -28.89 0.36
CA TRP A 597 -6.66 -29.83 1.47
C TRP A 597 -7.21 -29.20 2.76
N ILE A 598 -6.85 -27.95 3.06
CA ILE A 598 -7.40 -27.21 4.22
C ILE A 598 -8.89 -26.92 4.04
N VAL A 599 -9.30 -26.51 2.84
CA VAL A 599 -10.69 -26.25 2.48
C VAL A 599 -11.10 -27.25 1.39
N PRO A 600 -11.52 -28.49 1.74
CA PRO A 600 -11.92 -29.52 0.77
C PRO A 600 -13.18 -29.13 -0.03
N LYS A 601 -13.54 -29.82 -1.12
CA LYS A 601 -14.83 -29.60 -1.79
C LYS A 601 -15.96 -30.29 -1.00
N GLY A 602 -17.15 -29.68 -0.93
CA GLY A 602 -18.34 -30.31 -0.33
C GLY A 602 -19.17 -31.03 -1.40
N GLU A 603 -19.88 -32.09 -1.02
CA GLU A 603 -20.68 -32.93 -1.95
C GLU A 603 -21.98 -32.26 -2.43
N THR A 604 -22.38 -31.13 -1.84
CA THR A 604 -23.64 -30.42 -2.13
C THR A 604 -23.43 -28.91 -2.32
N GLU A 605 -22.50 -28.52 -3.19
CA GLU A 605 -22.46 -27.12 -3.65
C GLU A 605 -23.52 -26.92 -4.74
N HIS A 606 -24.77 -26.75 -4.30
CA HIS A 606 -25.78 -26.12 -5.14
C HIS A 606 -25.35 -24.69 -5.44
N GLU A 607 -25.25 -24.40 -6.73
CA GLU A 607 -25.16 -23.07 -7.33
C GLU A 607 -26.00 -22.08 -6.52
N THR A 608 -25.33 -21.16 -5.83
CA THR A 608 -26.01 -19.98 -5.28
C THR A 608 -26.71 -19.27 -6.43
N VAL A 609 -27.93 -18.82 -6.17
CA VAL A 609 -29.02 -18.43 -7.09
C VAL A 609 -28.72 -17.22 -8.02
N LEU A 610 -27.46 -16.80 -8.12
CA LEU A 610 -26.95 -15.90 -9.15
C LEU A 610 -25.89 -16.65 -9.97
N GLN A 611 -26.15 -16.87 -11.27
CA GLN A 611 -25.23 -17.65 -12.09
C GLN A 611 -23.97 -16.83 -12.45
N TYR A 612 -24.09 -15.49 -12.55
CA TYR A 612 -23.02 -14.61 -13.04
C TYR A 612 -22.80 -13.33 -12.21
N LEU A 613 -23.80 -12.80 -11.50
CA LEU A 613 -23.67 -11.56 -10.73
C LEU A 613 -22.84 -11.74 -9.44
N GLU A 614 -21.65 -11.12 -9.40
CA GLU A 614 -20.77 -11.12 -8.23
C GLU A 614 -20.64 -9.71 -7.63
N PRO A 615 -21.15 -9.46 -6.40
CA PRO A 615 -21.11 -8.16 -5.75
C PRO A 615 -19.70 -7.54 -5.62
N LYS A 616 -18.65 -8.35 -5.45
CA LYS A 616 -17.27 -7.83 -5.35
C LYS A 616 -16.75 -7.24 -6.65
N LEU A 617 -17.36 -7.57 -7.79
CA LEU A 617 -17.01 -7.01 -9.08
C LEU A 617 -17.56 -5.61 -9.30
N LEU A 618 -18.40 -5.08 -8.41
CA LEU A 618 -18.82 -3.67 -8.44
C LEU A 618 -17.62 -2.70 -8.34
N GLN A 619 -16.46 -3.15 -7.85
CA GLN A 619 -15.21 -2.38 -7.86
C GLN A 619 -14.52 -2.33 -9.24
N ALA A 620 -15.02 -3.13 -10.19
CA ALA A 620 -14.57 -3.22 -11.57
C ALA A 620 -15.76 -2.98 -12.53
N PRO A 621 -16.24 -1.72 -12.67
CA PRO A 621 -17.55 -1.43 -13.27
C PRO A 621 -17.77 -1.99 -14.67
N THR A 622 -16.74 -1.96 -15.52
CA THR A 622 -16.80 -2.52 -16.88
C THR A 622 -17.05 -4.04 -16.85
N ILE A 623 -16.42 -4.76 -15.93
CA ILE A 623 -16.60 -6.21 -15.79
C ILE A 623 -17.94 -6.52 -15.11
N ALA A 624 -18.34 -5.72 -14.11
CA ALA A 624 -19.66 -5.83 -13.50
C ALA A 624 -20.79 -5.69 -14.52
N LEU A 625 -20.69 -4.72 -15.43
CA LEU A 625 -21.67 -4.53 -16.50
C LEU A 625 -21.70 -5.74 -17.46
N GLU A 626 -20.54 -6.31 -17.80
CA GLU A 626 -20.47 -7.52 -18.64
C GLU A 626 -21.16 -8.71 -17.96
N GLN A 627 -21.01 -8.87 -16.63
CA GLN A 627 -21.75 -9.89 -15.88
C GLN A 627 -23.26 -9.67 -15.92
N ALA A 628 -23.71 -8.42 -15.79
CA ALA A 628 -25.13 -8.08 -15.93
C ALA A 628 -25.67 -8.43 -17.32
N VAL A 629 -24.89 -8.19 -18.39
CA VAL A 629 -25.26 -8.62 -19.75
C VAL A 629 -25.40 -10.14 -19.84
N ARG A 630 -24.49 -10.91 -19.24
CA ARG A 630 -24.56 -12.38 -19.24
C ARG A 630 -25.78 -12.91 -18.48
N GLU A 631 -26.10 -12.30 -17.34
CA GLU A 631 -27.29 -12.66 -16.57
C GLU A 631 -28.58 -12.35 -17.35
N VAL A 632 -28.63 -11.22 -18.05
CA VAL A 632 -29.74 -10.88 -18.97
C VAL A 632 -29.86 -11.92 -20.09
N VAL A 633 -28.76 -12.35 -20.73
CA VAL A 633 -28.80 -13.42 -21.74
C VAL A 633 -29.37 -14.70 -21.15
N PHE A 634 -28.99 -15.06 -19.92
CA PHE A 634 -29.53 -16.22 -19.23
C PHE A 634 -31.03 -16.08 -18.99
N MET A 635 -31.49 -14.92 -18.53
CA MET A 635 -32.91 -14.61 -18.33
C MET A 635 -33.71 -14.72 -19.63
N VAL A 636 -33.22 -14.15 -20.74
CA VAL A 636 -33.85 -14.26 -22.07
C VAL A 636 -33.94 -15.73 -22.53
N ARG A 637 -32.90 -16.55 -22.28
CA ARG A 637 -32.95 -18.00 -22.58
C ARG A 637 -34.00 -18.74 -21.76
N LYS A 638 -34.25 -18.34 -20.51
CA LYS A 638 -35.36 -18.89 -19.71
C LYS A 638 -36.71 -18.44 -20.27
N GLY A 639 -36.83 -17.18 -20.66
CA GLY A 639 -38.01 -16.63 -21.35
C GLY A 639 -38.36 -17.40 -22.63
N GLN A 640 -37.38 -17.64 -23.52
CA GLN A 640 -37.56 -18.45 -24.73
C GLN A 640 -38.08 -19.85 -24.39
N LYS A 641 -37.45 -20.52 -23.40
CA LYS A 641 -37.87 -21.86 -23.00
C LYS A 641 -39.30 -21.86 -22.46
N SER A 642 -39.69 -20.84 -21.69
CA SER A 642 -41.06 -20.70 -21.20
C SER A 642 -42.04 -20.47 -22.37
N MET A 643 -41.71 -19.59 -23.31
CA MET A 643 -42.54 -19.31 -24.50
C MET A 643 -42.73 -20.55 -25.38
N ASN A 644 -41.66 -21.31 -25.63
CA ASN A 644 -41.73 -22.51 -26.45
C ASN A 644 -42.60 -23.59 -25.77
N GLN A 645 -42.49 -23.73 -24.44
CA GLN A 645 -43.27 -24.69 -23.68
C GLN A 645 -44.74 -24.28 -23.52
N SER A 646 -45.04 -22.98 -23.41
CA SER A 646 -46.42 -22.48 -23.41
C SER A 646 -47.09 -22.69 -24.77
N CYS A 647 -46.37 -22.50 -25.88
CA CYS A 647 -46.86 -22.86 -27.22
C CYS A 647 -47.07 -24.38 -27.38
N GLU A 648 -46.14 -25.20 -26.90
CA GLU A 648 -46.21 -26.66 -26.97
C GLU A 648 -47.38 -27.23 -26.15
N LEU A 649 -47.74 -26.57 -25.04
CA LEU A 649 -48.88 -26.93 -24.20
C LEU A 649 -50.20 -26.97 -24.99
N PHE A 650 -50.42 -26.01 -25.90
CA PHE A 650 -51.62 -25.98 -26.76
C PHE A 650 -51.66 -27.08 -27.81
N ALA A 651 -50.51 -27.64 -28.19
CA ALA A 651 -50.42 -28.71 -29.19
C ALA A 651 -50.45 -30.12 -28.57
N ARG A 652 -49.87 -30.28 -27.37
CA ARG A 652 -49.70 -31.59 -26.72
C ARG A 652 -50.61 -31.82 -25.51
N HIS A 653 -51.19 -30.75 -24.95
CA HIS A 653 -51.98 -30.79 -23.72
C HIS A 653 -51.26 -31.44 -22.53
N ASP A 654 -49.93 -31.31 -22.47
CA ASP A 654 -49.11 -31.84 -21.36
C ASP A 654 -49.02 -30.83 -20.21
N GLU A 655 -49.85 -31.05 -19.17
CA GLU A 655 -49.92 -30.19 -17.98
C GLU A 655 -48.60 -30.06 -17.24
N HIS A 656 -47.67 -31.01 -17.40
CA HIS A 656 -46.34 -30.88 -16.80
C HIS A 656 -45.57 -29.67 -17.37
N LEU A 657 -45.84 -29.28 -18.62
CA LEU A 657 -45.26 -28.09 -19.23
C LEU A 657 -45.76 -26.80 -18.55
N ALA A 658 -47.03 -26.74 -18.15
CA ALA A 658 -47.60 -25.62 -17.42
C ALA A 658 -46.86 -25.37 -16.08
N ASP A 659 -46.67 -26.43 -15.29
CA ASP A 659 -45.92 -26.37 -14.03
C ASP A 659 -44.48 -25.87 -14.23
N LEU A 660 -43.83 -26.28 -15.33
CA LEU A 660 -42.47 -25.88 -15.65
C LEU A 660 -42.37 -24.41 -16.07
N VAL A 661 -43.38 -23.87 -16.77
CA VAL A 661 -43.47 -22.46 -17.15
C VAL A 661 -43.66 -21.59 -15.91
N VAL A 662 -44.64 -21.91 -15.06
CA VAL A 662 -44.90 -21.16 -13.80
C VAL A 662 -43.67 -21.16 -12.89
N LYS A 663 -42.99 -22.31 -12.73
CA LYS A 663 -41.73 -22.36 -11.96
C LYS A 663 -40.61 -21.52 -12.56
N ARG A 664 -40.59 -21.32 -13.88
CA ARG A 664 -39.58 -20.49 -14.55
C ARG A 664 -39.92 -19.01 -14.49
N GLU A 665 -41.19 -18.64 -14.51
CA GLU A 665 -41.62 -17.27 -14.22
C GLU A 665 -41.02 -16.82 -12.88
N GLN A 666 -41.19 -17.61 -11.80
CA GLN A 666 -40.70 -17.24 -10.47
C GLN A 666 -39.17 -17.05 -10.43
N LEU A 667 -38.45 -17.77 -11.28
CA LEU A 667 -37.01 -17.59 -11.47
C LEU A 667 -36.71 -16.30 -12.23
N ILE A 668 -37.42 -16.03 -13.33
CA ILE A 668 -37.28 -14.80 -14.13
C ILE A 668 -37.56 -13.55 -13.27
N ASP A 669 -38.61 -13.59 -12.45
CA ASP A 669 -38.99 -12.54 -11.50
C ASP A 669 -37.89 -12.24 -10.47
N ARG A 670 -37.28 -13.31 -9.94
CA ARG A 670 -36.13 -13.20 -9.05
C ARG A 670 -34.92 -12.60 -9.76
N LEU A 671 -34.61 -13.08 -10.97
CA LEU A 671 -33.51 -12.57 -11.80
C LEU A 671 -33.70 -11.07 -12.10
N GLN A 672 -34.92 -10.64 -12.45
CA GLN A 672 -35.22 -9.23 -12.69
C GLN A 672 -34.84 -8.36 -11.49
N ARG A 673 -35.28 -8.75 -10.30
CA ARG A 673 -34.99 -8.03 -9.06
C ARG A 673 -33.49 -7.97 -8.79
N GLU A 674 -32.81 -9.10 -8.83
CA GLU A 674 -31.39 -9.19 -8.50
C GLU A 674 -30.51 -8.44 -9.51
N ILE A 675 -30.83 -8.49 -10.82
CA ILE A 675 -30.12 -7.70 -11.84
C ILE A 675 -30.36 -6.20 -11.64
N ILE A 676 -31.59 -5.77 -11.37
CA ILE A 676 -31.90 -4.35 -11.13
C ILE A 676 -31.18 -3.85 -9.88
N GLU A 677 -31.22 -4.61 -8.77
CA GLU A 677 -30.51 -4.27 -7.53
C GLU A 677 -29.01 -4.13 -7.80
N TYR A 678 -28.41 -5.07 -8.53
CA TYR A 678 -27.00 -5.01 -8.90
C TYR A 678 -26.65 -3.79 -9.78
N LEU A 679 -27.49 -3.47 -10.77
CA LEU A 679 -27.32 -2.30 -11.64
C LEU A 679 -27.48 -0.98 -10.87
N VAL A 680 -28.38 -0.92 -9.90
CA VAL A 680 -28.55 0.25 -9.01
C VAL A 680 -27.35 0.38 -8.07
N GLU A 681 -26.82 -0.71 -7.53
CA GLU A 681 -25.59 -0.67 -6.75
C GLU A 681 -24.39 -0.23 -7.60
N LEU A 682 -24.33 -0.66 -8.86
CA LEU A 682 -23.33 -0.22 -9.83
C LEU A 682 -23.47 1.28 -10.13
N SER A 683 -24.70 1.79 -10.28
CA SER A 683 -24.95 3.21 -10.56
C SER A 683 -24.56 4.14 -9.40
N ARG A 684 -24.46 3.60 -8.18
CA ARG A 684 -23.96 4.31 -7.00
C ARG A 684 -22.44 4.40 -6.96
N ARG A 685 -21.72 3.67 -7.82
CA ARG A 685 -20.26 3.76 -7.94
C ARG A 685 -19.87 4.94 -8.81
N GLU A 686 -18.62 5.34 -8.72
CA GLU A 686 -18.04 6.33 -9.63
C GLU A 686 -17.84 5.67 -11.00
N LEU A 687 -18.63 6.07 -12.00
CA LEU A 687 -18.64 5.45 -13.33
C LEU A 687 -18.08 6.39 -14.39
N GLU A 688 -17.50 5.81 -15.44
CA GLU A 688 -17.26 6.55 -16.66
C GLU A 688 -18.61 6.99 -17.28
N PRO A 689 -18.71 8.19 -17.88
CA PRO A 689 -19.93 8.62 -18.57
C PRO A 689 -20.47 7.62 -19.60
N SER A 690 -19.59 6.90 -20.31
CA SER A 690 -19.98 5.84 -21.24
C SER A 690 -20.72 4.71 -20.53
N VAL A 691 -20.15 4.17 -19.44
CA VAL A 691 -20.75 3.08 -18.63
C VAL A 691 -22.03 3.55 -17.93
N SER A 692 -22.03 4.77 -17.37
CA SER A 692 -23.19 5.36 -16.69
C SER A 692 -24.41 5.48 -17.60
N ALA A 693 -24.20 5.86 -18.87
CA ALA A 693 -25.27 5.96 -19.87
C ALA A 693 -25.87 4.60 -20.26
N LEU A 694 -25.20 3.48 -19.98
CA LEU A 694 -25.67 2.14 -20.30
C LEU A 694 -26.57 1.55 -19.22
N ILE A 695 -26.44 1.98 -17.96
CA ILE A 695 -27.21 1.39 -16.84
C ILE A 695 -28.73 1.54 -17.03
N PRO A 696 -29.28 2.73 -17.35
CA PRO A 696 -30.72 2.85 -17.59
C PRO A 696 -31.19 1.97 -18.75
N LYS A 697 -30.39 1.85 -19.82
CA LYS A 697 -30.69 0.97 -20.96
C LYS A 697 -30.75 -0.49 -20.54
N MET A 698 -29.82 -0.93 -19.69
CA MET A 698 -29.80 -2.29 -19.15
C MET A 698 -31.03 -2.58 -18.28
N ILE A 699 -31.45 -1.64 -17.41
CA ILE A 699 -32.68 -1.79 -16.60
C ILE A 699 -33.90 -1.98 -17.52
N HIS A 700 -33.99 -1.20 -18.59
CA HIS A 700 -35.06 -1.35 -19.57
C HIS A 700 -35.03 -2.70 -20.30
N VAL A 701 -33.85 -3.22 -20.64
CA VAL A 701 -33.70 -4.56 -21.25
C VAL A 701 -34.14 -5.65 -20.26
N VAL A 702 -33.79 -5.54 -18.98
CA VAL A 702 -34.20 -6.47 -17.93
C VAL A 702 -35.72 -6.50 -17.79
N ASN A 703 -36.38 -5.33 -17.84
CA ASN A 703 -37.84 -5.26 -17.79
C ASN A 703 -38.49 -5.90 -19.02
N ASP A 704 -37.99 -5.67 -20.24
CA ASP A 704 -38.54 -6.36 -21.41
C ASP A 704 -38.30 -7.87 -21.36
N ALA A 705 -37.17 -8.31 -20.78
CA ALA A 705 -36.88 -9.74 -20.64
C ALA A 705 -37.81 -10.43 -19.63
N GLU A 706 -38.25 -9.73 -18.57
CA GLU A 706 -39.25 -10.24 -17.62
C GLU A 706 -40.61 -10.43 -18.28
N ARG A 707 -41.05 -9.47 -19.10
CA ARG A 707 -42.33 -9.56 -19.85
C ARG A 707 -42.47 -10.80 -20.72
N LEU A 708 -41.37 -11.42 -21.14
CA LEU A 708 -41.39 -12.70 -21.87
C LEU A 708 -41.87 -13.85 -20.98
N GLY A 709 -41.49 -13.85 -19.70
CA GLY A 709 -41.98 -14.76 -18.68
C GLY A 709 -43.47 -14.57 -18.42
N ASP A 710 -43.89 -13.32 -18.18
CA ASP A 710 -45.30 -12.94 -18.00
C ASP A 710 -46.18 -13.47 -19.14
N HIS A 711 -45.79 -13.19 -20.39
CA HIS A 711 -46.58 -13.62 -21.55
C HIS A 711 -46.63 -15.14 -21.71
N ALA A 712 -45.57 -15.86 -21.34
CA ALA A 712 -45.60 -17.31 -21.32
C ALA A 712 -46.50 -17.87 -20.21
N GLU A 713 -46.55 -17.24 -19.03
CA GLU A 713 -47.45 -17.62 -17.95
C GLU A 713 -48.92 -17.30 -18.29
N GLU A 714 -49.20 -16.13 -18.86
CA GLU A 714 -50.55 -15.76 -19.30
C GLU A 714 -51.08 -16.74 -20.37
N MET A 715 -50.21 -17.21 -21.28
CA MET A 715 -50.56 -18.28 -22.21
C MET A 715 -50.95 -19.59 -21.50
N VAL A 716 -50.30 -19.92 -20.38
CA VAL A 716 -50.71 -21.07 -19.54
C VAL A 716 -52.07 -20.82 -18.90
N GLN A 717 -52.37 -19.60 -18.45
CA GLN A 717 -53.69 -19.25 -17.92
C GLN A 717 -54.78 -19.40 -18.98
N VAL A 718 -54.54 -18.93 -20.21
CA VAL A 718 -55.46 -19.12 -21.35
C VAL A 718 -55.71 -20.61 -21.62
N TYR A 719 -54.68 -21.46 -21.53
CA TYR A 719 -54.84 -22.90 -21.66
C TYR A 719 -55.75 -23.49 -20.57
N TRP A 720 -55.60 -23.08 -19.30
CA TRP A 720 -56.46 -23.55 -18.22
C TRP A 720 -57.93 -23.17 -18.42
N ILE A 721 -58.18 -21.95 -18.91
CA ILE A 721 -59.53 -21.49 -19.26
C ILE A 721 -60.12 -22.35 -20.37
N MET A 722 -59.35 -22.60 -21.45
CA MET A 722 -59.78 -23.49 -22.55
C MET A 722 -60.12 -24.90 -22.05
N LYS A 723 -59.32 -25.43 -21.12
CA LYS A 723 -59.53 -26.76 -20.56
C LYS A 723 -60.77 -26.84 -19.67
N GLU A 724 -61.04 -25.80 -18.88
CA GLU A 724 -62.21 -25.73 -18.02
C GLU A 724 -63.52 -25.62 -18.81
N SER A 725 -63.48 -24.91 -19.94
CA SER A 725 -64.65 -24.74 -20.82
C SER A 725 -64.78 -25.79 -21.93
N ASP A 726 -63.84 -26.74 -22.05
CA ASP A 726 -63.76 -27.76 -23.12
C ASP A 726 -63.67 -27.14 -24.55
N ASP A 727 -63.14 -25.92 -24.64
CA ASP A 727 -63.04 -25.10 -25.85
C ASP A 727 -61.64 -25.16 -26.46
N PHE A 728 -61.24 -26.34 -26.94
CA PHE A 728 -59.91 -26.53 -27.51
C PHE A 728 -59.77 -25.92 -28.92
N LEU A 729 -58.52 -25.58 -29.25
CA LEU A 729 -58.15 -25.08 -30.57
C LEU A 729 -58.36 -26.12 -31.67
N THR A 730 -58.72 -25.64 -32.86
CA THR A 730 -58.70 -26.49 -34.05
C THR A 730 -57.27 -26.96 -34.36
N PRO A 731 -57.08 -28.12 -35.00
CA PRO A 731 -55.75 -28.60 -35.41
C PRO A 731 -54.99 -27.58 -36.26
N GLU A 732 -55.69 -26.80 -37.08
CA GLU A 732 -55.17 -25.70 -37.87
C GLU A 732 -54.69 -24.55 -36.98
N GLY A 733 -55.47 -24.15 -35.97
CA GLY A 733 -55.10 -23.11 -35.00
C GLY A 733 -53.88 -23.49 -34.16
N ALA A 734 -53.79 -24.75 -33.73
CA ALA A 734 -52.61 -25.25 -33.02
C ALA A 734 -51.35 -25.23 -33.91
N ARG A 735 -51.47 -25.56 -35.21
CA ARG A 735 -50.35 -25.43 -36.17
C ARG A 735 -49.93 -23.98 -36.40
N GLU A 736 -50.88 -23.04 -36.42
CA GLU A 736 -50.59 -21.61 -36.55
C GLU A 736 -49.79 -21.07 -35.35
N ILE A 737 -50.08 -21.50 -34.13
CA ILE A 737 -49.29 -21.16 -32.93
C ILE A 737 -47.85 -21.65 -33.06
N VAL A 738 -47.63 -22.89 -33.54
CA VAL A 738 -46.28 -23.43 -33.76
C VAL A 738 -45.51 -22.59 -34.79
N LEU A 739 -46.15 -22.21 -35.90
CA LEU A 739 -45.53 -21.36 -36.93
C LEU A 739 -45.14 -19.97 -36.40
N LEU A 740 -45.99 -19.37 -35.55
CA LEU A 740 -45.67 -18.11 -34.89
C LEU A 740 -44.49 -18.27 -33.91
N ASN A 741 -44.44 -19.39 -33.20
CA ASN A 741 -43.34 -19.70 -32.28
C ASN A 741 -42.00 -19.85 -33.00
N GLU A 742 -41.98 -20.50 -34.17
CA GLU A 742 -40.78 -20.57 -35.03
C GLU A 742 -40.27 -19.18 -35.46
N CYS A 743 -41.17 -18.21 -35.61
CA CYS A 743 -40.80 -16.82 -35.92
C CYS A 743 -40.22 -16.11 -34.68
N LEU A 744 -40.79 -16.34 -33.49
CA LEU A 744 -40.24 -15.86 -32.23
C LEU A 744 -38.86 -16.46 -31.95
N ASP A 745 -38.66 -17.77 -32.19
CA ASP A 745 -37.37 -18.44 -32.04
C ASP A 745 -36.28 -17.78 -32.90
N ARG A 746 -36.61 -17.38 -34.14
CA ARG A 746 -35.67 -16.61 -34.98
C ARG A 746 -35.32 -15.24 -34.40
N GLN A 747 -36.27 -14.56 -33.74
CA GLN A 747 -35.97 -13.31 -33.01
C GLN A 747 -35.07 -13.56 -31.80
N PHE A 748 -35.32 -14.62 -31.02
CA PHE A 748 -34.46 -15.03 -29.91
C PHE A 748 -33.02 -15.30 -30.36
N GLU A 749 -32.83 -16.05 -31.45
CA GLU A 749 -31.50 -16.32 -32.02
C GLU A 749 -30.79 -15.03 -32.47
N ALA A 750 -31.52 -14.10 -33.09
CA ALA A 750 -30.97 -12.79 -33.44
C ALA A 750 -30.53 -12.00 -32.19
N ILE A 751 -31.30 -12.04 -31.11
CA ILE A 751 -30.95 -11.40 -29.83
C ILE A 751 -29.71 -12.03 -29.20
N TYR A 752 -29.56 -13.35 -29.24
CA TYR A 752 -28.32 -14.00 -28.77
C TYR A 752 -27.12 -13.55 -29.60
N ALA A 753 -27.27 -13.50 -30.93
CA ALA A 753 -26.23 -13.01 -31.81
C ALA A 753 -25.87 -11.54 -31.56
N ILE A 754 -26.85 -10.70 -31.18
CA ILE A 754 -26.62 -9.33 -30.71
C ILE A 754 -25.88 -9.38 -29.38
N LEU A 755 -26.46 -9.96 -28.31
CA LEU A 755 -25.94 -9.92 -26.94
C LEU A 755 -24.56 -10.57 -26.77
N GLU A 756 -24.25 -11.62 -27.55
CA GLU A 756 -22.92 -12.24 -27.62
C GLU A 756 -21.99 -11.46 -28.59
N GLY A 757 -22.58 -10.62 -29.44
CA GLY A 757 -21.99 -9.73 -30.43
C GLY A 757 -21.30 -10.47 -31.58
N ALA A 758 -21.92 -11.55 -32.03
CA ALA A 758 -21.41 -12.38 -33.11
C ALA A 758 -21.63 -11.77 -34.51
N ASN A 759 -22.61 -10.86 -34.69
CA ASN A 759 -23.05 -10.44 -36.02
C ASN A 759 -23.54 -8.96 -36.11
N PRO A 760 -22.91 -8.11 -36.95
CA PRO A 760 -23.36 -6.73 -37.20
C PRO A 760 -24.76 -6.62 -37.82
N GLY A 761 -25.24 -7.64 -38.54
CA GLY A 761 -26.56 -7.67 -39.17
C GLY A 761 -27.67 -8.26 -38.32
N ALA A 762 -27.40 -8.63 -37.05
CA ALA A 762 -28.38 -9.31 -36.21
C ALA A 762 -29.57 -8.40 -35.81
N LEU A 763 -29.38 -7.08 -35.72
CA LEU A 763 -30.48 -6.14 -35.47
C LEU A 763 -31.48 -6.11 -36.64
N ASP A 764 -30.98 -6.14 -37.88
CA ASP A 764 -31.82 -6.21 -39.08
C ASP A 764 -32.56 -7.56 -39.15
N GLN A 765 -31.92 -8.65 -38.71
CA GLN A 765 -32.55 -9.97 -38.61
C GLN A 765 -33.69 -10.00 -37.60
N ALA A 766 -33.49 -9.45 -36.40
CA ALA A 766 -34.54 -9.32 -35.38
C ALA A 766 -35.72 -8.48 -35.91
N THR A 767 -35.43 -7.34 -36.53
CA THR A 767 -36.44 -6.46 -37.14
C THR A 767 -37.22 -7.14 -38.26
N GLY A 768 -36.52 -7.91 -39.11
CA GLY A 768 -37.14 -8.68 -40.19
C GLY A 768 -38.07 -9.78 -39.67
N ALA A 769 -37.63 -10.53 -38.66
CA ALA A 769 -38.44 -11.57 -38.03
C ALA A 769 -39.67 -10.98 -37.31
N TYR A 770 -39.58 -9.80 -36.68
CA TYR A 770 -40.75 -9.13 -36.12
C TYR A 770 -41.79 -8.71 -37.18
N LYS A 771 -41.34 -8.25 -38.36
CA LYS A 771 -42.26 -7.96 -39.48
C LYS A 771 -42.96 -9.22 -39.97
N GLU A 772 -42.21 -10.30 -40.13
CA GLU A 772 -42.76 -11.58 -40.54
C GLU A 772 -43.76 -12.15 -39.51
N LEU A 773 -43.47 -12.00 -38.21
CA LEU A 773 -44.40 -12.33 -37.13
C LEU A 773 -45.73 -11.57 -37.28
N ASN A 774 -45.69 -10.25 -37.49
CA ASN A 774 -46.90 -9.44 -37.68
C ASN A 774 -47.70 -9.84 -38.92
N ASP A 775 -47.03 -10.17 -40.03
CA ASP A 775 -47.70 -10.65 -41.25
C ASP A 775 -48.29 -12.06 -41.08
N LEU A 776 -47.67 -12.91 -40.26
CA LEU A 776 -48.24 -14.19 -39.84
C LEU A 776 -49.44 -14.00 -38.91
N LEU A 777 -49.35 -13.13 -37.90
CA LEU A 777 -50.43 -12.83 -36.96
C LEU A 777 -51.70 -12.39 -37.70
N ARG A 778 -51.59 -11.44 -38.64
CA ARG A 778 -52.72 -10.99 -39.48
C ARG A 778 -53.36 -12.15 -40.25
N ARG A 779 -52.54 -13.01 -40.86
CA ARG A 779 -53.02 -14.20 -41.59
C ARG A 779 -53.71 -15.20 -40.67
N CYS A 780 -53.20 -15.42 -39.46
CA CYS A 780 -53.81 -16.31 -38.47
C CYS A 780 -55.16 -15.74 -38.00
N THR A 781 -55.25 -14.43 -37.78
CA THR A 781 -56.53 -13.75 -37.47
C THR A 781 -57.54 -13.90 -38.61
N ASP A 782 -57.15 -13.65 -39.86
CA ASP A 782 -58.04 -13.80 -41.03
C ASP A 782 -58.50 -15.25 -41.22
N ASN A 783 -57.60 -16.21 -41.04
CA ASN A 783 -57.94 -17.64 -41.09
C ASN A 783 -58.89 -18.03 -39.96
N HIS A 784 -58.68 -17.48 -38.77
CA HIS A 784 -59.52 -17.74 -37.62
C HIS A 784 -60.94 -17.20 -37.79
N VAL A 785 -61.10 -15.98 -38.33
CA VAL A 785 -62.42 -15.42 -38.68
C VAL A 785 -63.16 -16.32 -39.68
N LYS A 786 -62.46 -16.86 -40.69
CA LYS A 786 -63.07 -17.82 -41.64
C LYS A 786 -63.54 -19.10 -40.97
N ARG A 787 -62.79 -19.63 -39.99
CA ARG A 787 -63.18 -20.82 -39.21
C ARG A 787 -64.44 -20.54 -38.37
N LEU A 788 -64.52 -19.34 -37.79
CA LEU A 788 -65.69 -18.88 -37.05
C LEU A 788 -66.92 -18.76 -37.96
N ASP A 789 -66.78 -18.10 -39.12
CA ASP A 789 -67.85 -17.94 -40.11
C ASP A 789 -68.34 -19.29 -40.67
N ALA A 790 -67.45 -20.28 -40.77
CA ALA A 790 -67.77 -21.63 -41.21
C ALA A 790 -68.38 -22.53 -40.11
N GLY A 791 -68.44 -22.05 -38.85
CA GLY A 791 -68.91 -22.82 -37.70
C GLY A 791 -67.96 -23.93 -37.26
N GLU A 792 -66.68 -23.84 -37.64
CA GLU A 792 -65.63 -24.81 -37.31
C GLU A 792 -65.01 -24.58 -35.92
N CYS A 793 -65.31 -23.45 -35.27
CA CYS A 793 -64.89 -23.14 -33.89
C CYS A 793 -65.97 -22.38 -33.13
N ASP A 794 -66.01 -22.55 -31.80
CA ASP A 794 -66.93 -21.82 -30.92
C ASP A 794 -66.49 -20.36 -30.69
N VAL A 795 -67.45 -19.49 -30.33
CA VAL A 795 -67.21 -18.08 -30.05
C VAL A 795 -66.28 -17.90 -28.84
N GLN A 796 -66.38 -18.76 -27.83
CA GLN A 796 -65.52 -18.70 -26.65
C GLN A 796 -64.07 -19.12 -26.99
N ALA A 797 -63.90 -20.20 -27.74
CA ALA A 797 -62.60 -20.61 -28.31
C ALA A 797 -61.97 -19.50 -29.18
N SER A 798 -62.82 -18.68 -29.82
CA SER A 798 -62.37 -17.58 -30.69
C SER A 798 -61.69 -16.45 -29.93
N VAL A 799 -62.29 -16.02 -28.81
CA VAL A 799 -61.71 -14.98 -27.96
C VAL A 799 -60.37 -15.45 -27.39
N LEU A 800 -60.30 -16.69 -26.90
CA LEU A 800 -59.09 -17.26 -26.32
C LEU A 800 -57.96 -17.44 -27.35
N PHE A 801 -58.27 -17.78 -28.60
CA PHE A 801 -57.26 -17.81 -29.67
C PHE A 801 -56.69 -16.42 -29.97
N LEU A 802 -57.53 -15.39 -30.02
CA LEU A 802 -57.07 -14.01 -30.22
C LEU A 802 -56.21 -13.52 -29.05
N ASP A 803 -56.51 -13.92 -27.82
CA ASP A 803 -55.68 -13.63 -26.65
C ASP A 803 -54.28 -14.27 -26.79
N ILE A 804 -54.20 -15.53 -27.25
CA ILE A 804 -52.91 -16.17 -27.55
C ILE A 804 -52.11 -15.36 -28.59
N LEU A 805 -52.75 -14.98 -29.70
CA LEU A 805 -52.09 -14.17 -30.75
C LEU A 805 -51.56 -12.84 -30.18
N SER A 806 -52.34 -12.18 -29.32
CA SER A 806 -51.95 -10.94 -28.65
C SER A 806 -50.73 -11.13 -27.74
N HIS A 807 -50.66 -12.21 -26.96
CA HIS A 807 -49.48 -12.53 -26.15
C HIS A 807 -48.23 -12.80 -27.00
N MET A 808 -48.37 -13.50 -28.12
CA MET A 808 -47.26 -13.74 -29.06
C MET A 808 -46.78 -12.45 -29.74
N GLU A 809 -47.69 -11.55 -30.12
CA GLU A 809 -47.35 -10.23 -30.67
C GLU A 809 -46.55 -9.39 -29.66
N ARG A 810 -47.03 -9.32 -28.42
CA ARG A 810 -46.40 -8.54 -27.35
C ARG A 810 -45.03 -9.11 -26.99
N ALA A 811 -44.90 -10.44 -26.93
CA ALA A 811 -43.60 -11.10 -26.78
C ALA A 811 -42.64 -10.68 -27.91
N GLY A 812 -43.08 -10.72 -29.18
CA GLY A 812 -42.29 -10.26 -30.32
C GLY A 812 -41.87 -8.78 -30.21
N HIS A 813 -42.76 -7.91 -29.73
CA HIS A 813 -42.45 -6.49 -29.54
C HIS A 813 -41.40 -6.27 -28.42
N HIS A 814 -41.49 -7.01 -27.30
CA HIS A 814 -40.48 -6.97 -26.26
C HIS A 814 -39.11 -7.47 -26.75
N LEU A 815 -39.08 -8.51 -27.59
CA LEU A 815 -37.86 -8.98 -28.25
C LEU A 815 -37.21 -7.90 -29.13
N LEU A 816 -38.01 -7.17 -29.92
CA LEU A 816 -37.50 -6.05 -30.72
C LEU A 816 -36.90 -4.94 -29.84
N ASN A 817 -37.58 -4.55 -28.76
CA ASN A 817 -37.07 -3.55 -27.81
C ASN A 817 -35.72 -3.97 -27.20
N ILE A 818 -35.58 -5.26 -26.84
CA ILE A 818 -34.32 -5.82 -26.36
C ILE A 818 -33.23 -5.68 -27.43
N ALA A 819 -33.52 -6.07 -28.67
CA ALA A 819 -32.56 -6.02 -29.77
C ALA A 819 -32.02 -4.60 -30.03
N GLU A 820 -32.91 -3.60 -30.12
CA GLU A 820 -32.54 -2.20 -30.37
C GLU A 820 -31.63 -1.64 -29.26
N ARG A 821 -31.96 -1.93 -27.99
CA ARG A 821 -31.21 -1.44 -26.83
C ARG A 821 -29.89 -2.19 -26.66
N ALA A 822 -29.89 -3.51 -26.84
CA ALA A 822 -28.72 -4.37 -26.73
C ALA A 822 -27.64 -4.02 -27.78
N GLY A 823 -28.06 -3.71 -29.03
CA GLY A 823 -27.16 -3.25 -30.08
C GLY A 823 -26.40 -1.99 -29.67
N ALA A 824 -27.11 -1.00 -29.12
CA ALA A 824 -26.51 0.24 -28.63
C ALA A 824 -25.62 0.06 -27.39
N ILE A 825 -25.89 -0.94 -26.55
CA ILE A 825 -25.07 -1.24 -25.37
C ILE A 825 -23.74 -1.87 -25.78
N LEU A 826 -23.75 -2.79 -26.73
CA LEU A 826 -22.56 -3.56 -27.09
C LEU A 826 -21.55 -2.82 -27.96
N GLU A 827 -21.99 -1.86 -28.78
CA GLU A 827 -21.06 -0.97 -29.46
C GLU A 827 -20.18 -0.19 -28.48
N GLU A 828 -20.74 0.19 -27.32
CA GLU A 828 -20.03 0.98 -26.32
C GLU A 828 -19.23 0.10 -25.34
N VAL A 829 -19.72 -1.10 -24.97
CA VAL A 829 -18.98 -2.06 -24.13
C VAL A 829 -17.77 -2.67 -24.85
N ARG A 830 -17.77 -2.69 -26.20
CA ARG A 830 -16.67 -3.24 -27.01
C ARG A 830 -15.59 -2.23 -27.38
N ARG A 831 -15.87 -0.92 -27.29
CA ARG A 831 -14.89 0.16 -27.46
C ARG A 831 -14.00 0.26 -26.22
#